data_AF-A0A1I2E5K0-F1
#
_entry.id   AF-A0A1I2E5K0-F1
#
_cell.length_a   1.000
_cell.length_b   1.000
_cell.length_c   1.000
_cell.angle_alpha   90.00
_cell.angle_beta   90.00
_cell.angle_gamma   90.00
#
_symmetry.space_group_name_H-M   'P 1'
#
loop_
_entity.id
_entity.type
_entity.pdbx_description
1 polymer ?
#
loop_
_entity_poly.entity_id
_entity_poly.type
_entity_poly.pdbx_seq_one_letter_code
_entity_poly.pdbx_strand_id
1 'polypeptide(L)'
;MSDFEDINKTVYENLEQILQKLDDRLDLKLFAIVINDENQKWIEKIRVKNVLSDEPGKETEVIQEELNSPEEVFKQLSPYLKKPDGDLKQFILELENHNFNTHMLNSNLTDLDASENEATIESNNDLPFRPLSRESAVFYFSFFNLEVDKNKYTIKYILSIEYLDVEARTNFLERPNLSFLRMLLDYYFSDFYRFTADGYLFVNDDQVIEIKYKENSTQFLQRMARLFFGKIQDFIVSEVNLLDLATTEIDLSETLRNQYYINNLFEKIDGISTRTYEGESPFGCMLLLKTSMLDDSKLIKYLIRFQNHLPLNLEDSRRIRKLLELTNNERDLYLIADDRAIYGVGEIDWSQLKDNLVFKIEFKGLSRYDLLLVTTEEKQYTDARVVAEEESKIFKMTMNLEIISHNLTSISFQHPGIGASGFNAELFKRTMKTQFKEVTPSLTDEAIEKLRLVIQKATEQQSGSMVVITDRETAETELIKLGKQSTPILTTEINPAFIKYLTSIDGAIYFDTSGACHAIGVILDGLAQPHLGDSSRGARFHSAYHYLEKLKGTTGCVIAIISEDGMVNLIPEQVNEKIVRQLVREMISHIRDNDKLSDETIKNDEIFKDYERRLEEAARETDIDHHHFFKIAIAFFEKKHYKDAASYYKKGLDKYGHFNLEYDRKFGQILILNALNTMDSERELEYYKETLEQLNKVINNTVESARNLHDYNRRALALQGIAAFTSSKKQKTDLLRDAISDITISIGLKKTKKNILYHNRGSIYLDLKNEQEAVNDFIASELESSEELTISYIEKLIMKTPSIYLHALSSYVEKKNSKKDSKALEDLLRKYGAKLSTESLEVAAALEQYGMDDQVQNNENEEI
;
A
#
# COMPACT_ATOMS: atom_id res chain seq x y z
N MET A 1 -8.05 18.17 -16.94
CA MET A 1 -7.03 17.43 -16.20
C MET A 1 -5.70 18.03 -16.60
N SER A 2 -4.75 18.12 -15.68
CA SER A 2 -3.42 18.67 -15.98
C SER A 2 -2.75 17.78 -17.04
N ASP A 3 -2.03 18.35 -18.01
CA ASP A 3 -1.30 17.59 -19.04
C ASP A 3 -0.30 16.58 -18.42
N PHE A 4 0.07 16.78 -17.16
CA PHE A 4 0.96 15.90 -16.39
C PHE A 4 0.23 14.76 -15.66
N GLU A 5 -1.09 14.86 -15.49
CA GLU A 5 -1.87 13.90 -14.71
C GLU A 5 -1.83 12.51 -15.35
N ASP A 6 -2.12 12.43 -16.65
CA ASP A 6 -2.15 11.14 -17.36
C ASP A 6 -0.75 10.53 -17.53
N ILE A 7 0.29 11.38 -17.61
CA ILE A 7 1.69 10.95 -17.59
C ILE A 7 2.01 10.26 -16.26
N ASN A 8 1.76 10.95 -15.14
CA ASN A 8 2.04 10.43 -13.80
C ASN A 8 1.30 9.10 -13.52
N LYS A 9 0.03 9.00 -13.94
CA LYS A 9 -0.76 7.75 -13.83
C LYS A 9 -0.12 6.62 -14.63
N THR A 10 0.21 6.86 -15.90
CA THR A 10 0.83 5.86 -16.77
C THR A 10 2.17 5.39 -16.23
N VAL A 11 3.00 6.32 -15.72
CA VAL A 11 4.29 6.01 -15.10
C VAL A 11 4.12 5.17 -13.85
N TYR A 12 3.12 5.45 -13.01
CA TYR A 12 2.85 4.64 -11.83
C TYR A 12 2.36 3.24 -12.18
N GLU A 13 1.33 3.14 -13.03
CA GLU A 13 0.68 1.86 -13.38
C GLU A 13 1.67 0.88 -14.00
N ASN A 14 2.48 1.34 -14.96
CA ASN A 14 3.49 0.49 -15.59
C ASN A 14 4.55 0.03 -14.59
N LEU A 15 5.04 0.93 -13.74
CA LEU A 15 6.08 0.61 -12.77
C LEU A 15 5.56 -0.34 -11.67
N GLU A 16 4.37 -0.08 -11.12
CA GLU A 16 3.75 -0.96 -10.11
C GLU A 16 3.57 -2.38 -10.68
N GLN A 17 3.07 -2.51 -11.92
CA GLN A 17 2.92 -3.82 -12.56
C GLN A 17 4.25 -4.55 -12.80
N ILE A 18 5.31 -3.82 -13.16
CA ILE A 18 6.64 -4.39 -13.36
C ILE A 18 7.20 -4.90 -12.02
N LEU A 19 7.12 -4.08 -10.96
CA LEU A 19 7.63 -4.45 -9.63
C LEU A 19 6.84 -5.63 -9.03
N GLN A 20 5.51 -5.63 -9.13
CA GLN A 20 4.68 -6.74 -8.62
C GLN A 20 4.92 -8.06 -9.35
N LYS A 21 5.33 -8.02 -10.64
CA LYS A 21 5.76 -9.22 -11.38
C LYS A 21 7.16 -9.69 -11.00
N LEU A 22 8.01 -8.78 -10.53
CA LEU A 22 9.37 -9.07 -10.09
C LEU A 22 9.37 -9.70 -8.69
N ASP A 23 8.58 -9.14 -7.77
CA ASP A 23 8.25 -9.67 -6.45
C ASP A 23 6.94 -9.03 -5.97
N ASP A 24 5.92 -9.85 -5.71
CA ASP A 24 4.56 -9.38 -5.40
C ASP A 24 4.39 -8.83 -3.98
N ARG A 25 5.46 -8.91 -3.17
CA ARG A 25 5.52 -8.33 -1.82
C ARG A 25 5.93 -6.87 -1.84
N LEU A 26 6.57 -6.40 -2.90
CA LEU A 26 7.09 -5.03 -3.02
C LEU A 26 5.94 -4.02 -3.03
N ASP A 27 6.12 -2.93 -2.31
CA ASP A 27 5.19 -1.80 -2.31
C ASP A 27 5.87 -0.55 -2.87
N LEU A 28 5.16 0.15 -3.76
CA LEU A 28 5.67 1.33 -4.47
C LEU A 28 4.97 2.59 -3.95
N LYS A 29 5.76 3.50 -3.38
CA LYS A 29 5.35 4.88 -3.13
C LYS A 29 6.03 5.79 -4.15
N LEU A 30 5.22 6.44 -4.99
CA LEU A 30 5.68 7.35 -6.04
C LEU A 30 5.31 8.79 -5.69
N PHE A 31 6.30 9.67 -5.74
CA PHE A 31 6.12 11.10 -5.62
C PHE A 31 6.60 11.78 -6.89
N ALA A 32 5.83 12.73 -7.41
CA ALA A 32 6.13 13.49 -8.61
C ALA A 32 6.17 14.99 -8.28
N ILE A 33 7.20 15.68 -8.78
CA ILE A 33 7.37 17.12 -8.64
C ILE A 33 7.56 17.70 -10.04
N VAL A 34 6.63 18.54 -10.46
CA VAL A 34 6.66 19.19 -11.78
C VAL A 34 7.29 20.56 -11.66
N ILE A 35 8.33 20.81 -12.44
CA ILE A 35 9.10 22.05 -12.45
C ILE A 35 9.01 22.67 -13.85
N ASN A 36 8.71 23.96 -13.93
CA ASN A 36 8.88 24.73 -15.16
C ASN A 36 10.35 25.16 -15.28
N ASP A 37 11.00 24.79 -16.38
CA ASP A 37 12.44 24.99 -16.53
C ASP A 37 12.82 26.46 -16.78
N GLU A 38 11.92 27.26 -17.34
CA GLU A 38 12.19 28.67 -17.66
C GLU A 38 12.30 29.55 -16.41
N ASN A 39 11.52 29.25 -15.38
CA ASN A 39 11.43 30.04 -14.15
C ASN A 39 11.79 29.27 -12.88
N GLN A 40 12.13 27.98 -13.01
CA GLN A 40 12.46 27.07 -11.90
C GLN A 40 11.35 27.00 -10.83
N LYS A 41 10.11 27.25 -11.24
CA LYS A 41 8.94 27.24 -10.35
C LYS A 41 8.33 25.84 -10.30
N TRP A 42 8.03 25.42 -9.08
CA TRP A 42 7.29 24.19 -8.82
C TRP A 42 5.83 24.42 -9.17
N ILE A 43 5.30 23.60 -10.05
CA ILE A 43 3.92 23.68 -10.53
C ILE A 43 3.05 22.75 -9.70
N GLU A 44 3.49 21.50 -9.52
CA GLU A 44 2.75 20.44 -8.86
C GLU A 44 3.67 19.64 -7.93
N LYS A 45 3.12 19.21 -6.79
CA LYS A 45 3.76 18.29 -5.84
C LYS A 45 2.74 17.21 -5.55
N ILE A 46 2.97 16.00 -6.01
CA ILE A 46 1.93 14.99 -6.07
C ILE A 46 2.45 13.68 -5.51
N ARG A 47 1.63 13.00 -4.72
CA ARG A 47 1.76 11.57 -4.48
C ARG A 47 0.85 10.82 -5.45
N VAL A 48 1.43 9.91 -6.23
CA VAL A 48 0.67 9.03 -7.12
C VAL A 48 0.48 7.70 -6.41
N LYS A 49 -0.75 7.20 -6.36
CA LYS A 49 -1.07 5.95 -5.66
C LYS A 49 -2.26 5.22 -6.26
N ASN A 50 -2.26 3.90 -6.07
CA ASN A 50 -3.37 3.03 -6.42
C ASN A 50 -4.35 2.89 -5.25
N VAL A 51 -5.62 3.19 -5.49
CA VAL A 51 -6.71 3.08 -4.50
C VAL A 51 -7.83 2.19 -5.02
N LEU A 52 -8.74 1.77 -4.15
CA LEU A 52 -9.94 1.04 -4.58
C LEU A 52 -10.80 1.93 -5.49
N SER A 53 -11.21 1.41 -6.64
CA SER A 53 -12.02 2.18 -7.59
C SER A 53 -13.49 2.20 -7.18
N ASP A 54 -14.17 3.30 -7.51
CA ASP A 54 -15.64 3.38 -7.41
C ASP A 54 -16.34 2.92 -8.71
N GLU A 55 -15.60 2.64 -9.78
CA GLU A 55 -16.16 2.27 -11.09
C GLU A 55 -16.60 0.79 -11.14
N PRO A 56 -17.82 0.49 -11.62
CA PRO A 56 -18.28 -0.90 -11.77
C PRO A 56 -17.36 -1.72 -12.69
N GLY A 57 -16.83 -2.83 -12.18
CA GLY A 57 -15.97 -3.75 -12.94
C GLY A 57 -14.48 -3.40 -12.93
N LYS A 58 -14.08 -2.27 -12.32
CA LYS A 58 -12.69 -1.90 -12.10
C LYS A 58 -12.34 -2.09 -10.62
N GLU A 59 -11.27 -2.81 -10.33
CA GLU A 59 -10.90 -3.11 -8.94
C GLU A 59 -10.19 -1.94 -8.26
N THR A 60 -9.20 -1.37 -8.94
CA THR A 60 -8.39 -0.28 -8.42
C THR A 60 -8.26 0.82 -9.47
N GLU A 61 -7.94 2.03 -9.01
CA GLU A 61 -7.68 3.19 -9.87
C GLU A 61 -6.49 3.98 -9.33
N VAL A 62 -5.70 4.53 -10.24
CA VAL A 62 -4.58 5.38 -9.87
C VAL A 62 -5.05 6.82 -9.77
N ILE A 63 -4.80 7.42 -8.60
CA ILE A 63 -5.15 8.80 -8.28
C ILE A 63 -3.90 9.60 -7.95
N GLN A 64 -4.07 10.92 -7.98
CA GLN A 64 -3.05 11.89 -7.62
C GLN A 64 -3.51 12.73 -6.44
N GLU A 65 -2.71 12.72 -5.39
CA GLU A 65 -2.95 13.49 -4.17
C GLU A 65 -1.97 14.66 -4.13
N GLU A 66 -2.50 15.89 -4.15
CA GLU A 66 -1.68 17.09 -4.02
C GLU A 66 -1.10 17.21 -2.61
N LEU A 67 0.20 17.53 -2.54
CA LEU A 67 0.94 17.71 -1.30
C LEU A 67 1.07 19.20 -0.97
N ASN A 68 0.79 19.56 0.29
CA ASN A 68 0.79 20.95 0.72
C ASN A 68 2.20 21.54 0.68
N SER A 69 3.22 20.73 0.94
CA SER A 69 4.61 21.18 0.93
C SER A 69 5.61 20.09 0.49
N PRO A 70 6.80 20.47 0.01
CA PRO A 70 7.86 19.51 -0.32
C PRO A 70 8.30 18.65 0.87
N GLU A 71 8.20 19.18 2.09
CA GLU A 71 8.51 18.45 3.34
C GLU A 71 7.62 17.23 3.55
N GLU A 72 6.37 17.24 3.04
CA GLU A 72 5.47 16.10 3.14
C GLU A 72 5.99 14.88 2.38
N VAL A 73 6.72 15.08 1.27
CA VAL A 73 7.37 13.98 0.52
C VAL A 73 8.32 13.21 1.46
N PHE A 74 9.19 13.91 2.19
CA PHE A 74 10.12 13.27 3.12
C PHE A 74 9.45 12.69 4.35
N LYS A 75 8.43 13.37 4.90
CA LYS A 75 7.62 12.84 6.02
C LYS A 75 6.97 11.50 5.65
N GLN A 76 6.52 11.35 4.40
CA GLN A 76 5.88 10.14 3.90
C GLN A 76 6.87 9.07 3.42
N LEU A 77 8.06 9.46 2.94
CA LEU A 77 9.09 8.52 2.46
C LEU A 77 9.76 7.71 3.58
N SER A 78 9.87 8.24 4.81
CA SER A 78 10.12 7.51 6.07
C SER A 78 10.60 8.47 7.17
N PRO A 79 10.25 8.29 8.47
CA PRO A 79 10.86 9.05 9.56
C PRO A 79 12.37 8.81 9.73
N TYR A 80 12.93 7.79 9.06
CA TYR A 80 14.35 7.42 9.11
C TYR A 80 15.20 8.10 8.02
N LEU A 81 14.58 8.76 7.04
CA LEU A 81 15.30 9.63 6.11
C LEU A 81 15.74 10.88 6.85
N LYS A 82 17.05 11.02 7.05
CA LYS A 82 17.60 12.26 7.59
C LYS A 82 17.34 13.37 6.57
N LYS A 83 16.56 14.37 6.96
CA LYS A 83 16.34 15.55 6.14
C LYS A 83 17.71 16.13 5.75
N PRO A 84 17.96 16.43 4.46
CA PRO A 84 19.23 17.02 4.04
C PRO A 84 19.47 18.33 4.79
N ASP A 85 20.71 18.58 5.20
CA ASP A 85 21.13 19.82 5.85
C ASP A 85 21.03 20.98 4.83
N GLY A 86 19.97 21.80 4.90
CA GLY A 86 19.79 22.95 4.00
C GLY A 86 18.35 23.16 3.49
N ASP A 87 18.22 23.93 2.40
CA ASP A 87 16.95 24.16 1.72
C ASP A 87 16.57 22.92 0.88
N LEU A 88 15.51 22.22 1.32
CA LEU A 88 14.94 21.04 0.64
C LEU A 88 14.56 21.29 -0.81
N LYS A 89 14.08 22.50 -1.11
CA LYS A 89 13.68 22.87 -2.46
C LYS A 89 14.91 22.91 -3.37
N GLN A 90 15.99 23.49 -2.87
CA GLN A 90 17.25 23.57 -3.59
C GLN A 90 17.87 22.18 -3.76
N PHE A 91 17.86 21.37 -2.70
CA PHE A 91 18.30 19.97 -2.78
C PHE A 91 17.56 19.20 -3.87
N ILE A 92 16.22 19.30 -3.93
CA ILE A 92 15.44 18.61 -4.96
C ILE A 92 15.74 19.14 -6.36
N LEU A 93 16.00 20.44 -6.53
CA LEU A 93 16.40 21.00 -7.82
C LEU A 93 17.77 20.48 -8.27
N GLU A 94 18.71 20.35 -7.35
CA GLU A 94 20.09 19.88 -7.59
C GLU A 94 20.22 18.35 -7.64
N LEU A 95 19.19 17.60 -7.26
CA LEU A 95 19.17 16.14 -7.37
C LEU A 95 19.34 15.69 -8.82
N GLU A 96 20.42 14.94 -9.05
CA GLU A 96 20.74 14.20 -10.27
C GLU A 96 20.64 12.68 -10.01
N ASN A 97 20.52 11.88 -11.09
CA ASN A 97 20.13 10.46 -11.10
C ASN A 97 20.97 9.51 -10.23
N HIS A 98 22.16 9.92 -9.78
CA HIS A 98 23.14 9.03 -9.13
C HIS A 98 23.43 9.36 -7.66
N ASN A 99 22.91 10.48 -7.12
CA ASN A 99 23.33 10.98 -5.80
C ASN A 99 22.29 10.88 -4.67
N PHE A 100 21.08 10.37 -4.94
CA PHE A 100 20.01 10.39 -3.93
C PHE A 100 20.34 9.56 -2.69
N ASN A 101 20.84 8.33 -2.86
CA ASN A 101 21.11 7.42 -1.75
C ASN A 101 22.37 7.82 -0.95
N THR A 102 23.41 8.32 -1.63
CA THR A 102 24.65 8.79 -0.99
C THR A 102 24.42 10.03 -0.11
N HIS A 103 23.49 10.91 -0.48
CA HIS A 103 23.15 12.07 0.34
C HIS A 103 22.26 11.75 1.55
N MET A 104 21.42 10.71 1.48
CA MET A 104 20.43 10.39 2.51
C MET A 104 20.94 9.40 3.58
N LEU A 105 21.92 8.55 3.25
CA LEU A 105 22.44 7.50 4.14
C LEU A 105 23.67 7.90 4.97
N ASN A 106 24.13 9.16 4.90
CA ASN A 106 25.26 9.63 5.72
C ASN A 106 24.84 9.90 7.19
N SER A 107 24.60 8.81 7.92
CA SER A 107 24.82 8.70 9.37
C SER A 107 25.07 7.24 9.76
N ASN A 108 26.36 6.92 9.99
CA ASN A 108 26.92 5.84 10.81
C ASN A 108 26.21 4.47 10.77
N LEU A 109 26.52 3.65 9.75
CA LEU A 109 26.46 2.18 9.87
C LEU A 109 27.70 1.59 10.57
N THR A 110 28.61 2.43 11.10
CA THR A 110 29.89 2.00 11.71
C THR A 110 29.96 2.06 13.24
N ASP A 111 28.90 2.44 13.97
CA ASP A 111 28.97 2.59 15.45
C ASP A 111 28.03 1.64 16.23
N LEU A 112 27.71 0.45 15.69
CA LEU A 112 26.98 -0.57 16.47
C LEU A 112 27.87 -1.57 17.22
N ASP A 113 29.19 -1.50 17.07
CA ASP A 113 30.14 -2.31 17.86
C ASP A 113 31.40 -1.51 18.23
N ALA A 114 31.27 -0.53 19.14
CA ALA A 114 32.34 -0.09 20.04
C ALA A 114 31.89 1.09 20.93
N SER A 115 31.43 0.81 22.14
CA SER A 115 31.91 1.55 23.32
C SER A 115 31.42 0.88 24.60
N GLU A 116 32.34 0.18 25.26
CA GLU A 116 32.36 0.18 26.71
C GLU A 116 32.51 1.64 27.17
N ASN A 117 31.54 2.15 27.94
CA ASN A 117 31.84 2.87 29.18
C ASN A 117 30.57 3.07 30.01
N GLU A 118 30.72 2.72 31.29
CA GLU A 118 29.75 2.78 32.37
C GLU A 118 29.08 4.16 32.51
N ALA A 119 27.75 4.20 32.45
CA ALA A 119 26.95 5.25 33.07
C ALA A 119 25.61 4.67 33.55
N THR A 120 25.52 4.51 34.87
CA THR A 120 24.35 4.36 35.73
C THR A 120 22.96 4.29 35.08
N ILE A 121 22.35 3.11 35.21
CA ILE A 121 20.93 2.83 34.97
C ILE A 121 20.09 3.58 36.02
N GLU A 122 19.34 4.61 35.60
CA GLU A 122 18.07 4.94 36.23
C GLU A 122 16.93 4.55 35.29
N SER A 123 16.12 3.63 35.79
CA SER A 123 14.89 3.14 35.19
C SER A 123 13.90 4.27 35.00
N ASN A 124 13.47 4.50 33.76
CA ASN A 124 12.10 4.94 33.50
C ASN A 124 11.58 4.26 32.24
N ASN A 125 10.54 3.47 32.46
CA ASN A 125 9.64 2.89 31.47
C ASN A 125 8.93 4.01 30.67
N ASP A 126 8.36 3.59 29.53
CA ASP A 126 7.56 4.39 28.58
C ASP A 126 8.32 5.11 27.47
N LEU A 127 9.06 4.35 26.67
CA LEU A 127 9.19 4.66 25.24
C LEU A 127 8.17 3.79 24.48
N PRO A 128 7.23 4.38 23.71
CA PRO A 128 6.31 3.60 22.90
C PRO A 128 7.11 2.79 21.88
N PHE A 129 6.85 1.49 21.83
CA PHE A 129 7.41 0.56 20.85
C PHE A 129 7.11 1.11 19.44
N ARG A 130 8.13 1.65 18.77
CA ARG A 130 8.03 2.14 17.38
C ARG A 130 8.12 0.93 16.45
N PRO A 131 7.28 0.83 15.40
CA PRO A 131 7.38 -0.30 14.48
C PRO A 131 8.74 -0.26 13.76
N LEU A 132 9.54 -1.32 13.92
CA LEU A 132 10.77 -1.60 13.18
C LEU A 132 10.53 -1.87 11.67
N SER A 133 9.32 -1.61 11.15
CA SER A 133 8.87 -2.11 9.84
C SER A 133 9.44 -1.39 8.61
N ARG A 134 10.39 -0.45 8.77
CA ARG A 134 10.84 0.44 7.67
C ARG A 134 12.36 0.47 7.41
N GLU A 135 13.12 -0.51 7.89
CA GLU A 135 14.55 -0.70 7.56
C GLU A 135 14.77 -1.37 6.18
N SER A 136 13.68 -1.76 5.49
CA SER A 136 13.73 -2.51 4.23
C SER A 136 13.42 -1.70 2.97
N ALA A 137 13.33 -0.37 3.06
CA ALA A 137 13.02 0.47 1.90
C ALA A 137 14.29 0.87 1.14
N VAL A 138 14.23 0.88 -0.18
CA VAL A 138 15.22 1.55 -1.03
C VAL A 138 14.60 2.74 -1.73
N PHE A 139 15.40 3.80 -1.86
CA PHE A 139 14.98 5.00 -2.55
C PHE A 139 15.64 5.10 -3.92
N TYR A 140 14.89 5.64 -4.87
CA TYR A 140 15.37 5.88 -6.22
C TYR A 140 14.83 7.20 -6.73
N PHE A 141 15.65 7.88 -7.53
CA PHE A 141 15.33 9.17 -8.11
C PHE A 141 15.60 9.11 -9.60
N SER A 142 14.67 9.64 -10.39
CA SER A 142 14.86 9.90 -11.82
C SER A 142 13.91 11.00 -12.29
N PHE A 143 13.98 11.38 -13.55
CA PHE A 143 13.15 12.45 -14.10
C PHE A 143 12.83 12.24 -15.59
N PHE A 144 11.79 12.91 -16.05
CA PHE A 144 11.51 13.09 -17.47
C PHE A 144 11.54 14.58 -17.81
N ASN A 145 12.18 14.91 -18.93
CA ASN A 145 12.07 16.21 -19.56
C ASN A 145 10.90 16.19 -20.55
N LEU A 146 10.06 17.21 -20.53
CA LEU A 146 8.86 17.34 -21.36
C LEU A 146 8.81 18.70 -22.05
N GLU A 147 8.30 18.72 -23.27
CA GLU A 147 7.96 19.95 -23.98
C GLU A 147 6.46 19.95 -24.26
N VAL A 148 5.75 20.88 -23.64
CA VAL A 148 4.29 21.04 -23.79
C VAL A 148 4.02 22.49 -24.16
N ASP A 149 3.31 22.73 -25.26
CA ASP A 149 2.99 24.08 -25.77
C ASP A 149 4.21 25.01 -25.91
N LYS A 150 5.37 24.45 -26.29
CA LYS A 150 6.70 25.12 -26.42
C LYS A 150 7.35 25.53 -25.09
N ASN A 151 6.72 25.22 -23.96
CA ASN A 151 7.33 25.37 -22.64
C ASN A 151 8.03 24.07 -22.25
N LYS A 152 9.13 24.21 -21.51
CA LYS A 152 9.93 23.09 -21.05
C LYS A 152 9.67 22.80 -19.58
N TYR A 153 9.47 21.53 -19.27
CA TYR A 153 9.16 21.05 -17.94
C TYR A 153 10.02 19.86 -17.58
N THR A 154 10.39 19.77 -16.31
CA THR A 154 11.01 18.59 -15.73
C THR A 154 10.06 17.98 -14.71
N ILE A 155 9.69 16.71 -14.88
CA ILE A 155 9.00 15.94 -13.85
C ILE A 155 10.03 15.09 -13.12
N LYS A 156 10.28 15.43 -11.86
CA LYS A 156 11.16 14.67 -10.96
C LYS A 156 10.35 13.63 -10.19
N TYR A 157 10.76 12.37 -10.27
CA TYR A 157 10.16 11.25 -9.56
C TYR A 157 11.05 10.78 -8.41
N ILE A 158 10.43 10.60 -7.24
CA ILE A 158 11.05 10.00 -6.07
C ILE A 158 10.28 8.73 -5.72
N LEU A 159 10.98 7.61 -5.68
CA LEU A 159 10.43 6.29 -5.39
C LEU A 159 10.86 5.86 -3.97
N SER A 160 9.94 5.25 -3.24
CA SER A 160 10.26 4.30 -2.17
C SER A 160 9.75 2.93 -2.58
N ILE A 161 10.66 1.95 -2.64
CA ILE A 161 10.32 0.54 -2.85
C ILE A 161 10.47 -0.14 -1.49
N GLU A 162 9.36 -0.49 -0.88
CA GLU A 162 9.32 -1.10 0.46
C GLU A 162 9.32 -2.63 0.37
N TYR A 163 9.67 -3.27 1.50
CA TYR A 163 9.73 -4.73 1.65
C TYR A 163 10.73 -5.44 0.74
N LEU A 164 11.80 -4.76 0.32
CA LEU A 164 12.88 -5.37 -0.43
C LEU A 164 13.73 -6.28 0.48
N ASP A 165 14.05 -7.47 -0.02
CA ASP A 165 14.95 -8.41 0.65
C ASP A 165 16.34 -7.81 0.91
N VAL A 166 17.00 -8.25 1.98
CA VAL A 166 18.30 -7.72 2.43
C VAL A 166 19.35 -7.79 1.33
N GLU A 167 19.41 -8.91 0.62
CA GLU A 167 20.41 -9.14 -0.41
C GLU A 167 20.19 -8.24 -1.63
N ALA A 168 18.94 -8.13 -2.08
CA ALA A 168 18.57 -7.21 -3.14
C ALA A 168 18.84 -5.75 -2.75
N ARG A 169 18.59 -5.38 -1.48
CA ARG A 169 18.87 -4.07 -0.90
C ARG A 169 20.36 -3.76 -0.86
N THR A 170 21.17 -4.69 -0.36
CA THR A 170 22.63 -4.58 -0.33
C THR A 170 23.19 -4.44 -1.74
N ASN A 171 22.75 -5.27 -2.70
CA ASN A 171 23.17 -5.13 -4.08
C ASN A 171 22.76 -3.77 -4.67
N PHE A 172 21.55 -3.29 -4.38
CA PHE A 172 21.06 -2.00 -4.86
C PHE A 172 21.86 -0.80 -4.31
N LEU A 173 22.25 -0.83 -3.03
CA LEU A 173 22.91 0.29 -2.36
C LEU A 173 24.43 0.24 -2.48
N GLU A 174 25.04 -0.93 -2.24
CA GLU A 174 26.49 -1.09 -2.13
C GLU A 174 27.14 -1.53 -3.44
N ARG A 175 26.39 -2.20 -4.33
CA ARG A 175 26.91 -2.75 -5.60
C ARG A 175 25.99 -2.41 -6.78
N PRO A 176 25.65 -1.14 -7.01
CA PRO A 176 24.61 -0.76 -7.97
C PRO A 176 24.90 -1.24 -9.40
N ASN A 177 26.18 -1.35 -9.78
CA ASN A 177 26.59 -1.89 -11.08
C ASN A 177 26.21 -3.37 -11.30
N LEU A 178 25.98 -4.11 -10.22
CA LEU A 178 25.59 -5.53 -10.20
C LEU A 178 24.14 -5.72 -9.74
N SER A 179 23.38 -4.65 -9.51
CA SER A 179 21.99 -4.75 -9.10
C SER A 179 21.04 -4.84 -10.29
N PHE A 180 20.31 -5.95 -10.38
CA PHE A 180 19.26 -6.12 -11.39
C PHE A 180 18.17 -5.05 -11.26
N LEU A 181 17.70 -4.81 -10.02
CA LEU A 181 16.67 -3.80 -9.74
C LEU A 181 17.14 -2.40 -10.13
N ARG A 182 18.41 -2.05 -9.85
CA ARG A 182 18.96 -0.74 -10.25
C ARG A 182 18.92 -0.57 -11.76
N MET A 183 19.47 -1.55 -12.49
CA MET A 183 19.50 -1.51 -13.97
C MET A 183 18.08 -1.44 -14.55
N LEU A 184 17.13 -2.20 -13.99
CA LEU A 184 15.73 -2.18 -14.41
C LEU A 184 15.11 -0.78 -14.26
N LEU A 185 15.32 -0.11 -13.13
CA LEU A 185 14.82 1.25 -12.91
C LEU A 185 15.49 2.26 -13.86
N ASP A 186 16.81 2.16 -14.05
CA ASP A 186 17.54 3.03 -14.98
C ASP A 186 16.99 2.88 -16.42
N TYR A 187 16.76 1.64 -16.89
CA TYR A 187 16.13 1.39 -18.20
C TYR A 187 14.65 1.80 -18.26
N TYR A 188 13.92 1.71 -17.15
CA TYR A 188 12.53 2.16 -17.10
C TYR A 188 12.41 3.67 -17.40
N PHE A 189 13.29 4.49 -16.82
CA PHE A 189 13.27 5.94 -17.04
C PHE A 189 14.06 6.40 -18.27
N SER A 190 14.89 5.55 -18.90
CA SER A 190 15.73 5.97 -20.04
C SER A 190 15.39 5.29 -21.38
N ASP A 191 14.71 4.13 -21.37
CA ASP A 191 14.55 3.31 -22.58
C ASP A 191 13.17 2.64 -22.72
N PHE A 192 12.41 2.49 -21.64
CA PHE A 192 11.07 1.89 -21.70
C PHE A 192 10.09 2.76 -22.50
N TYR A 193 10.16 4.09 -22.32
CA TYR A 193 9.36 5.05 -23.08
C TYR A 193 10.09 5.60 -24.31
N ARG A 194 9.31 6.13 -25.25
CA ARG A 194 9.83 6.80 -26.45
C ARG A 194 10.27 8.22 -26.11
N PHE A 195 11.40 8.64 -26.68
CA PHE A 195 11.93 10.01 -26.57
C PHE A 195 12.06 10.67 -27.94
N THR A 196 12.04 12.00 -27.98
CA THR A 196 12.37 12.81 -29.14
C THR A 196 13.89 12.79 -29.40
N ALA A 197 14.32 13.28 -30.56
CA ALA A 197 15.75 13.37 -30.89
C ALA A 197 16.52 14.28 -29.91
N ASP A 198 15.83 15.25 -29.30
CA ASP A 198 16.39 16.19 -28.32
C ASP A 198 16.32 15.67 -26.88
N GLY A 199 15.89 14.41 -26.67
CA GLY A 199 15.88 13.75 -25.36
C GLY A 199 14.65 14.06 -24.48
N TYR A 200 13.59 14.63 -25.05
CA TYR A 200 12.32 14.86 -24.34
C TYR A 200 11.43 13.63 -24.43
N LEU A 201 10.67 13.34 -23.37
CA LEU A 201 9.68 12.26 -23.36
C LEU A 201 8.63 12.55 -24.44
N PHE A 202 8.40 11.57 -25.31
CA PHE A 202 7.44 11.71 -26.40
C PHE A 202 6.02 11.56 -25.86
N VAL A 203 5.23 12.63 -26.02
CA VAL A 203 3.80 12.68 -25.71
C VAL A 203 3.05 12.84 -27.03
N ASN A 204 2.04 11.99 -27.26
CA ASN A 204 1.24 12.04 -28.48
C ASN A 204 0.13 13.12 -28.41
N ASP A 205 -0.64 13.26 -29.50
CA ASP A 205 -1.73 14.26 -29.60
C ASP A 205 -2.84 14.06 -28.55
N ASP A 206 -2.98 12.84 -28.02
CA ASP A 206 -3.94 12.48 -26.97
C ASP A 206 -3.35 12.66 -25.54
N GLN A 207 -2.18 13.30 -25.41
CA GLN A 207 -1.46 13.52 -24.15
C GLN A 207 -0.98 12.24 -23.44
N VAL A 208 -0.78 11.16 -24.19
CA VAL A 208 -0.33 9.87 -23.67
C VAL A 208 1.13 9.62 -24.05
N ILE A 209 1.92 9.11 -23.09
CA ILE A 209 3.30 8.68 -23.33
C ILE A 209 3.34 7.30 -23.99
N GLU A 210 4.23 7.11 -24.97
CA GLU A 210 4.32 5.86 -25.72
C GLU A 210 5.43 4.94 -25.20
N ILE A 211 5.10 3.65 -25.01
CA ILE A 211 6.11 2.61 -24.75
C ILE A 211 6.90 2.35 -26.04
N LYS A 212 8.24 2.50 -25.98
CA LYS A 212 9.14 2.51 -27.13
C LYS A 212 9.03 1.26 -27.99
N TYR A 213 9.02 0.09 -27.35
CA TYR A 213 9.01 -1.22 -28.03
C TYR A 213 7.62 -1.88 -28.06
N LYS A 214 6.56 -1.18 -27.64
CA LYS A 214 5.19 -1.73 -27.51
C LYS A 214 5.14 -3.05 -26.74
N GLU A 215 6.03 -3.19 -25.76
CA GLU A 215 6.13 -4.37 -24.92
C GLU A 215 5.21 -4.24 -23.70
N ASN A 216 4.71 -5.36 -23.19
CA ASN A 216 4.07 -5.39 -21.88
C ASN A 216 5.10 -5.57 -20.74
N SER A 217 4.65 -5.48 -19.49
CA SER A 217 5.52 -5.60 -18.31
C SER A 217 6.30 -6.92 -18.26
N THR A 218 5.72 -8.04 -18.68
CA THR A 218 6.42 -9.34 -18.74
C THR A 218 7.51 -9.34 -19.81
N GLN A 219 7.22 -8.81 -21.01
CA GLN A 219 8.20 -8.73 -22.10
C GLN A 219 9.35 -7.78 -21.75
N PHE A 220 9.07 -6.66 -21.09
CA PHE A 220 10.09 -5.76 -20.56
C PHE A 220 11.01 -6.47 -19.57
N LEU A 221 10.45 -7.21 -18.60
CA LEU A 221 11.24 -7.98 -17.63
C LEU A 221 12.14 -9.02 -18.30
N GLN A 222 11.63 -9.75 -19.29
CA GLN A 222 12.42 -10.72 -20.07
C GLN A 222 13.58 -10.02 -20.81
N ARG A 223 13.31 -8.86 -21.41
CA ARG A 223 14.34 -8.04 -22.06
C ARG A 223 15.39 -7.56 -21.05
N MET A 224 14.97 -7.11 -19.86
CA MET A 224 15.89 -6.71 -18.79
C MET A 224 16.76 -7.87 -18.31
N ALA A 225 16.18 -9.06 -18.14
CA ALA A 225 16.94 -10.28 -17.79
C ALA A 225 18.03 -10.56 -18.84
N ARG A 226 17.68 -10.54 -20.12
CA ARG A 226 18.64 -10.73 -21.21
C ARG A 226 19.77 -9.70 -21.17
N LEU A 227 19.44 -8.42 -21.02
CA LEU A 227 20.43 -7.34 -20.95
C LEU A 227 21.33 -7.46 -19.72
N PHE A 228 20.78 -7.88 -18.59
CA PHE A 228 21.56 -8.06 -17.37
C PHE A 228 22.59 -9.18 -17.52
N PHE A 229 22.18 -10.33 -18.06
CA PHE A 229 23.12 -11.42 -18.40
C PHE A 229 24.13 -10.97 -19.47
N GLY A 230 23.70 -10.14 -20.43
CA GLY A 230 24.59 -9.52 -21.40
C GLY A 230 25.65 -8.61 -20.74
N LYS A 231 25.26 -7.83 -19.73
CA LYS A 231 26.17 -7.01 -18.91
C LYS A 231 27.15 -7.86 -18.11
N ILE A 232 26.69 -8.95 -17.49
CA ILE A 232 27.57 -9.89 -16.79
C ILE A 232 28.58 -10.54 -17.75
N GLN A 233 28.13 -10.95 -18.95
CA GLN A 233 29.02 -11.45 -19.98
C GLN A 233 30.08 -10.40 -20.37
N ASP A 234 29.71 -9.13 -20.49
CA ASP A 234 30.64 -8.04 -20.81
C ASP A 234 31.71 -7.85 -19.72
N PHE A 235 31.34 -7.98 -18.44
CA PHE A 235 32.29 -7.94 -17.32
C PHE A 235 33.30 -9.09 -17.34
N ILE A 236 32.86 -10.30 -17.70
CA ILE A 236 33.73 -11.46 -17.85
C ILE A 236 34.73 -11.24 -19.01
N VAL A 237 34.23 -10.76 -20.16
CA VAL A 237 35.03 -10.56 -21.38
C VAL A 237 36.00 -9.38 -21.25
N SER A 238 35.56 -8.29 -20.62
CA SER A 238 36.37 -7.07 -20.42
C SER A 238 37.36 -7.20 -19.25
N GLU A 239 37.38 -8.35 -18.59
CA GLU A 239 38.27 -8.68 -17.47
C GLU A 239 38.22 -7.67 -16.30
N VAL A 240 37.06 -7.09 -16.00
CA VAL A 240 36.84 -6.11 -14.91
C VAL A 240 36.90 -6.77 -13.52
N ASN A 241 37.46 -6.11 -12.49
CA ASN A 241 37.47 -6.62 -11.11
C ASN A 241 36.36 -6.00 -10.25
N LEU A 242 36.10 -6.59 -9.08
CA LEU A 242 35.06 -6.13 -8.15
C LEU A 242 35.31 -4.70 -7.67
N LEU A 243 36.58 -4.34 -7.42
CA LEU A 243 36.95 -3.00 -6.95
C LEU A 243 36.71 -1.93 -8.02
N ASP A 244 36.95 -2.25 -9.29
CA ASP A 244 36.67 -1.36 -10.41
C ASP A 244 35.17 -1.02 -10.45
N LEU A 245 34.31 -2.02 -10.28
CA LEU A 245 32.86 -1.84 -10.25
C LEU A 245 32.34 -1.06 -9.05
N ALA A 246 33.03 -1.13 -7.90
CA ALA A 246 32.66 -0.40 -6.69
C ALA A 246 33.02 1.09 -6.76
N THR A 247 34.05 1.46 -7.54
CA THR A 247 34.56 2.84 -7.64
C THR A 247 34.03 3.61 -8.85
N THR A 248 33.40 2.92 -9.80
CA THR A 248 32.90 3.53 -11.04
C THR A 248 31.52 4.17 -10.82
N GLU A 249 31.41 5.47 -11.11
CA GLU A 249 30.12 6.16 -11.16
C GLU A 249 29.21 5.50 -12.21
N ILE A 250 27.92 5.38 -11.91
CA ILE A 250 26.95 4.78 -12.83
C ILE A 250 26.74 5.76 -13.98
N ASP A 251 27.26 5.46 -15.17
CA ASP A 251 26.93 6.22 -16.39
C ASP A 251 25.71 5.59 -17.09
N LEU A 252 24.66 6.38 -17.31
CA LEU A 252 23.46 5.95 -18.06
C LEU A 252 23.79 5.60 -19.52
N SER A 253 24.83 6.21 -20.09
CA SER A 253 25.33 5.85 -21.42
C SER A 253 25.97 4.45 -21.43
N GLU A 254 26.65 4.07 -20.35
CA GLU A 254 27.16 2.72 -20.14
C GLU A 254 26.05 1.71 -19.83
N THR A 255 24.97 2.19 -19.23
CA THR A 255 23.77 1.39 -18.96
C THR A 255 23.12 0.97 -20.27
N LEU A 256 23.03 1.86 -21.28
CA LEU A 256 22.38 1.60 -22.58
C LEU A 256 23.30 0.95 -23.65
N ARG A 257 24.41 0.31 -23.27
CA ARG A 257 25.37 -0.27 -24.24
C ARG A 257 24.70 -1.29 -25.16
N ASN A 258 24.78 -1.05 -26.47
CA ASN A 258 24.33 -1.98 -27.51
C ASN A 258 24.99 -3.37 -27.39
N GLN A 259 26.20 -3.45 -26.81
CA GLN A 259 26.91 -4.71 -26.60
C GLN A 259 26.12 -5.70 -25.76
N TYR A 260 25.33 -5.24 -24.78
CA TYR A 260 24.53 -6.12 -23.93
C TYR A 260 23.44 -6.86 -24.72
N TYR A 261 22.97 -6.31 -25.84
CA TYR A 261 21.99 -6.96 -26.74
C TYR A 261 22.62 -8.07 -27.59
N ILE A 262 23.90 -7.93 -27.92
CA ILE A 262 24.65 -8.87 -28.76
C ILE A 262 25.06 -10.10 -27.95
N ASN A 263 25.35 -9.90 -26.67
CA ASN A 263 25.69 -10.95 -25.73
C ASN A 263 24.49 -11.90 -25.52
N ASN A 264 24.75 -13.22 -25.60
CA ASN A 264 23.73 -14.27 -25.63
C ASN A 264 23.86 -15.27 -24.48
N LEU A 265 24.52 -14.86 -23.38
CA LEU A 265 24.68 -15.70 -22.19
C LEU A 265 23.33 -16.16 -21.63
N PHE A 266 22.31 -15.30 -21.63
CA PHE A 266 20.97 -15.65 -21.16
C PHE A 266 20.40 -16.85 -21.91
N GLU A 267 20.38 -16.81 -23.25
CA GLU A 267 19.85 -17.88 -24.10
C GLU A 267 20.63 -19.18 -23.95
N LYS A 268 21.97 -19.10 -23.77
CA LYS A 268 22.82 -20.26 -23.52
C LYS A 268 22.46 -20.96 -22.21
N ILE A 269 22.35 -20.20 -21.12
CA ILE A 269 21.99 -20.75 -19.79
C ILE A 269 20.56 -21.27 -19.77
N ASP A 270 19.60 -20.53 -20.34
CA ASP A 270 18.21 -20.95 -20.43
C ASP A 270 18.07 -22.25 -21.25
N GLY A 271 18.82 -22.35 -22.35
CA GLY A 271 18.90 -23.57 -23.16
C GLY A 271 19.41 -24.80 -22.42
N ILE A 272 20.27 -24.63 -21.41
CA ILE A 272 20.70 -25.72 -20.51
C ILE A 272 19.59 -26.05 -19.51
N SER A 273 18.97 -25.03 -18.90
CA SER A 273 17.96 -25.18 -17.84
C SER A 273 16.65 -25.87 -18.30
N THR A 274 16.35 -25.84 -19.59
CA THR A 274 15.13 -26.46 -20.17
C THR A 274 15.29 -27.95 -20.48
N ARG A 275 16.47 -28.54 -20.26
CA ARG A 275 16.77 -29.94 -20.60
C ARG A 275 16.62 -30.86 -19.39
N THR A 276 15.85 -31.93 -19.55
CA THR A 276 15.85 -33.05 -18.61
C THR A 276 16.92 -34.08 -18.98
N TYR A 277 17.39 -34.86 -18.01
CA TYR A 277 18.27 -36.01 -18.22
C TYR A 277 17.69 -37.21 -17.47
N GLU A 278 17.42 -38.31 -18.17
CA GLU A 278 16.79 -39.51 -17.60
C GLU A 278 15.43 -39.25 -16.90
N GLY A 279 14.76 -38.15 -17.26
CA GLY A 279 13.49 -37.72 -16.64
C GLY A 279 13.68 -36.70 -15.51
N GLU A 280 14.89 -36.56 -15.00
CA GLU A 280 15.22 -35.68 -13.88
C GLU A 280 15.46 -34.23 -14.33
N SER A 281 15.02 -33.31 -13.47
CA SER A 281 15.20 -31.86 -13.63
C SER A 281 16.67 -31.46 -13.53
N PRO A 282 17.12 -30.40 -14.24
CA PRO A 282 18.49 -29.90 -14.13
C PRO A 282 18.77 -29.30 -12.76
N PHE A 283 19.57 -30.01 -11.97
CA PHE A 283 20.23 -29.49 -10.78
C PHE A 283 21.74 -29.49 -11.00
N GLY A 284 22.44 -28.55 -10.37
CA GLY A 284 23.90 -28.46 -10.43
C GLY A 284 24.41 -27.04 -10.58
N CYS A 285 25.73 -26.88 -10.62
CA CYS A 285 26.36 -25.56 -10.56
C CYS A 285 27.49 -25.37 -11.56
N MET A 286 27.55 -24.16 -12.09
CA MET A 286 28.58 -23.71 -13.03
C MET A 286 29.19 -22.42 -12.52
N LEU A 287 30.51 -22.31 -12.60
CA LEU A 287 31.23 -21.07 -12.36
C LEU A 287 31.67 -20.47 -13.70
N LEU A 288 31.37 -19.19 -13.86
CA LEU A 288 31.81 -18.35 -14.98
C LEU A 288 32.95 -17.46 -14.49
N LEU A 289 34.13 -17.64 -15.06
CA LEU A 289 35.35 -16.91 -14.73
C LEU A 289 35.91 -16.22 -15.96
N LYS A 290 36.83 -15.27 -15.74
CA LYS A 290 37.62 -14.68 -16.82
C LYS A 290 38.50 -15.73 -17.47
N THR A 291 38.72 -15.59 -18.77
CA THR A 291 39.60 -16.49 -19.54
C THR A 291 41.00 -16.58 -18.92
N SER A 292 41.54 -15.45 -18.45
CA SER A 292 42.85 -15.37 -17.79
C SER A 292 42.98 -16.19 -16.50
N MET A 293 41.86 -16.52 -15.83
CA MET A 293 41.86 -17.34 -14.60
C MET A 293 41.84 -18.84 -14.87
N LEU A 294 41.41 -19.28 -16.06
CA LEU A 294 41.17 -20.70 -16.35
C LEU A 294 42.44 -21.57 -16.28
N ASP A 295 43.60 -20.95 -16.45
CA ASP A 295 44.91 -21.59 -16.37
C ASP A 295 45.63 -21.36 -15.03
N ASP A 296 45.03 -20.62 -14.10
CA ASP A 296 45.61 -20.39 -12.78
C ASP A 296 45.46 -21.64 -11.90
N SER A 297 46.52 -22.46 -11.89
CA SER A 297 46.61 -23.67 -11.06
C SER A 297 46.56 -23.42 -9.55
N LYS A 298 46.72 -22.17 -9.09
CA LYS A 298 46.55 -21.82 -7.67
C LYS A 298 45.08 -21.60 -7.33
N LEU A 299 44.30 -21.06 -8.26
CA LEU A 299 42.87 -20.80 -8.06
C LEU A 299 42.01 -22.02 -8.40
N ILE A 300 42.31 -22.70 -9.51
CA ILE A 300 41.46 -23.80 -10.03
C ILE A 300 42.22 -25.12 -9.98
N LYS A 301 41.63 -26.07 -9.26
CA LYS A 301 42.08 -27.46 -9.24
C LYS A 301 41.12 -28.31 -10.06
N TYR A 302 41.47 -28.55 -11.33
CA TYR A 302 40.67 -29.42 -12.19
C TYR A 302 40.79 -30.89 -11.74
N LEU A 303 39.64 -31.50 -11.43
CA LEU A 303 39.55 -32.96 -11.28
C LEU A 303 39.48 -33.63 -12.66
N ILE A 304 38.71 -33.02 -13.56
CA ILE A 304 38.59 -33.44 -14.95
C ILE A 304 38.77 -32.20 -15.82
N ARG A 305 39.90 -32.09 -16.51
CA ARG A 305 40.14 -31.02 -17.48
C ARG A 305 39.87 -31.54 -18.89
N PHE A 306 39.07 -30.81 -19.67
CA PHE A 306 38.85 -31.11 -21.07
C PHE A 306 40.08 -30.74 -21.89
N GLN A 307 40.22 -31.36 -23.05
CA GLN A 307 41.37 -31.10 -23.90
C GLN A 307 41.35 -29.64 -24.36
N ASN A 308 42.45 -28.90 -24.18
CA ASN A 308 42.51 -27.45 -24.42
C ASN A 308 42.10 -27.01 -25.84
N HIS A 309 42.16 -27.91 -26.84
CA HIS A 309 41.74 -27.63 -28.22
C HIS A 309 40.27 -28.01 -28.51
N LEU A 310 39.56 -28.58 -27.53
CA LEU A 310 38.18 -29.06 -27.62
C LEU A 310 37.38 -28.74 -26.32
N PRO A 311 37.30 -27.46 -25.88
CA PRO A 311 36.39 -27.10 -24.82
C PRO A 311 34.93 -27.28 -25.27
N LEU A 312 34.02 -27.51 -24.33
CA LEU A 312 32.61 -27.77 -24.64
C LEU A 312 31.85 -26.44 -24.76
N ASN A 313 31.46 -26.06 -25.98
CA ASN A 313 30.73 -24.82 -26.23
C ASN A 313 29.41 -24.76 -25.44
N LEU A 314 29.10 -23.61 -24.85
CA LEU A 314 27.88 -23.37 -24.06
C LEU A 314 26.58 -23.62 -24.85
N GLU A 315 26.61 -23.55 -26.18
CA GLU A 315 25.47 -23.88 -27.05
C GLU A 315 25.12 -25.39 -27.03
N ASP A 316 26.04 -26.28 -26.64
CA ASP A 316 25.79 -27.73 -26.52
C ASP A 316 25.07 -28.07 -25.20
N SER A 317 23.89 -27.46 -25.02
CA SER A 317 23.02 -27.65 -23.85
C SER A 317 22.81 -29.11 -23.47
N ARG A 318 22.74 -30.00 -24.47
CA ARG A 318 22.50 -31.43 -24.26
C ARG A 318 23.68 -32.12 -23.56
N ARG A 319 24.92 -31.84 -23.96
CA ARG A 319 26.09 -32.42 -23.29
C ARG A 319 26.32 -31.77 -21.93
N ILE A 320 26.14 -30.46 -21.83
CA ILE A 320 26.32 -29.71 -20.58
C ILE A 320 25.36 -30.20 -19.52
N ARG A 321 24.09 -30.39 -19.87
CA ARG A 321 23.09 -30.98 -18.97
C ARG A 321 23.56 -32.29 -18.34
N LYS A 322 24.20 -33.17 -19.11
CA LYS A 322 24.75 -34.43 -18.57
C LYS A 322 25.88 -34.21 -17.58
N LEU A 323 26.72 -33.21 -17.84
CA LEU A 323 27.87 -32.91 -16.98
C LEU A 323 27.46 -32.25 -15.67
N LEU A 324 26.30 -31.58 -15.61
CA LEU A 324 25.77 -31.03 -14.36
C LEU A 324 25.58 -32.10 -13.28
N GLU A 325 25.31 -33.36 -13.66
CA GLU A 325 25.21 -34.51 -12.74
C GLU A 325 26.52 -34.80 -11.99
N LEU A 326 27.65 -34.27 -12.47
CA LEU A 326 28.95 -34.41 -11.82
C LEU A 326 29.22 -33.31 -10.79
N THR A 327 28.38 -32.28 -10.72
CA THR A 327 28.59 -31.13 -9.84
C THR A 327 28.01 -31.38 -8.46
N ASN A 328 28.59 -30.74 -7.44
CA ASN A 328 28.13 -30.88 -6.07
C ASN A 328 28.50 -29.62 -5.27
N ASN A 329 27.49 -28.86 -4.84
CA ASN A 329 27.69 -27.67 -4.01
C ASN A 329 28.29 -27.96 -2.63
N GLU A 330 27.88 -29.06 -1.96
CA GLU A 330 28.38 -29.41 -0.63
C GLU A 330 29.87 -29.78 -0.64
N ARG A 331 30.42 -30.11 -1.82
CA ARG A 331 31.81 -30.52 -2.02
C ARG A 331 32.59 -29.57 -2.92
N ASP A 332 32.06 -28.36 -3.17
CA ASP A 332 32.68 -27.32 -4.01
C ASP A 332 33.13 -27.82 -5.39
N LEU A 333 32.33 -28.70 -6.01
CA LEU A 333 32.63 -29.29 -7.30
C LEU A 333 31.75 -28.66 -8.39
N TYR A 334 32.37 -27.91 -9.31
CA TYR A 334 31.66 -27.08 -10.29
C TYR A 334 32.05 -27.39 -11.74
N LEU A 335 31.15 -27.09 -12.67
CA LEU A 335 31.56 -26.89 -14.07
C LEU A 335 32.33 -25.57 -14.16
N ILE A 336 33.56 -25.61 -14.68
CA ILE A 336 34.42 -24.43 -14.83
C ILE A 336 34.30 -23.91 -16.26
N ALA A 337 33.85 -22.67 -16.42
CA ALA A 337 33.54 -22.07 -17.71
C ALA A 337 33.97 -20.60 -17.80
N ASP A 338 34.05 -20.09 -19.03
CA ASP A 338 34.03 -18.66 -19.35
C ASP A 338 32.71 -18.30 -20.05
N ASP A 339 32.66 -17.18 -20.80
CA ASP A 339 31.46 -16.75 -21.55
C ASP A 339 31.14 -17.59 -22.81
N ARG A 340 32.04 -18.52 -23.20
CA ARG A 340 31.99 -19.26 -24.46
C ARG A 340 31.84 -20.76 -24.26
N ALA A 341 32.58 -21.33 -23.33
CA ALA A 341 32.71 -22.78 -23.20
C ALA A 341 33.03 -23.24 -21.77
N ILE A 342 32.81 -24.54 -21.54
CA ILE A 342 33.22 -25.25 -20.33
C ILE A 342 34.55 -25.97 -20.59
N TYR A 343 35.45 -25.84 -19.63
CA TYR A 343 36.83 -26.35 -19.71
C TYR A 343 37.05 -27.59 -18.84
N GLY A 344 36.12 -27.90 -17.94
CA GLY A 344 36.19 -29.10 -17.12
C GLY A 344 35.31 -29.06 -15.88
N VAL A 345 35.56 -30.00 -14.98
CA VAL A 345 34.99 -30.07 -13.64
C VAL A 345 36.12 -29.90 -12.63
N GLY A 346 35.96 -28.99 -11.67
CA GLY A 346 37.03 -28.62 -10.74
C GLY A 346 36.53 -28.03 -9.42
N GLU A 347 37.49 -27.92 -8.51
CA GLU A 347 37.39 -27.23 -7.22
C GLU A 347 38.06 -25.84 -7.32
N ILE A 348 37.56 -24.88 -6.54
CA ILE A 348 38.16 -23.54 -6.42
C ILE A 348 38.85 -23.40 -5.07
N ASP A 349 40.09 -22.90 -5.07
CA ASP A 349 40.73 -22.38 -3.88
C ASP A 349 40.27 -20.94 -3.63
N TRP A 350 39.20 -20.80 -2.86
CA TRP A 350 38.59 -19.52 -2.54
C TRP A 350 39.54 -18.53 -1.86
N SER A 351 40.63 -19.00 -1.22
CA SER A 351 41.65 -18.12 -0.65
C SER A 351 42.40 -17.28 -1.69
N GLN A 352 42.38 -17.71 -2.96
CA GLN A 352 43.02 -17.02 -4.06
C GLN A 352 42.07 -16.07 -4.81
N LEU A 353 40.77 -16.03 -4.45
CA LEU A 353 39.76 -15.26 -5.18
C LEU A 353 40.05 -13.75 -5.17
N LYS A 354 40.36 -13.16 -4.01
CA LYS A 354 40.61 -11.71 -3.86
C LYS A 354 39.47 -10.86 -4.44
N ASP A 355 39.77 -9.92 -5.34
CA ASP A 355 38.86 -9.00 -6.02
C ASP A 355 38.37 -9.53 -7.38
N ASN A 356 38.71 -10.77 -7.74
CA ASN A 356 38.29 -11.40 -8.98
C ASN A 356 36.77 -11.61 -9.00
N LEU A 357 36.15 -11.24 -10.12
CA LEU A 357 34.73 -11.53 -10.37
C LEU A 357 34.56 -13.00 -10.74
N VAL A 358 33.83 -13.74 -9.90
CA VAL A 358 33.37 -15.10 -10.18
C VAL A 358 31.85 -15.13 -10.06
N PHE A 359 31.20 -15.44 -11.17
CA PHE A 359 29.75 -15.61 -11.19
C PHE A 359 29.42 -17.10 -11.13
N LYS A 360 28.42 -17.44 -10.33
CA LYS A 360 27.90 -18.80 -10.20
C LYS A 360 26.50 -18.85 -10.81
N ILE A 361 26.29 -19.80 -11.70
CA ILE A 361 24.96 -20.23 -12.14
C ILE A 361 24.59 -21.47 -11.34
N GLU A 362 23.51 -21.38 -10.57
CA GLU A 362 22.96 -22.49 -9.79
C GLU A 362 21.64 -22.94 -10.39
N PHE A 363 21.63 -24.13 -11.02
CA PHE A 363 20.42 -24.71 -11.59
C PHE A 363 19.58 -25.35 -10.47
N LYS A 364 18.32 -24.91 -10.37
CA LYS A 364 17.36 -25.29 -9.31
C LYS A 364 16.17 -26.09 -9.85
N GLY A 365 16.30 -26.65 -11.05
CA GLY A 365 15.28 -27.45 -11.71
C GLY A 365 14.91 -26.95 -13.09
N LEU A 366 13.83 -27.51 -13.65
CA LEU A 366 13.43 -27.23 -15.02
C LEU A 366 13.09 -25.74 -15.21
N SER A 367 13.80 -25.09 -16.15
CA SER A 367 13.67 -23.66 -16.45
C SER A 367 13.89 -22.74 -15.23
N ARG A 368 14.67 -23.19 -14.24
CA ARG A 368 14.90 -22.47 -12.98
C ARG A 368 16.38 -22.44 -12.62
N TYR A 369 16.91 -21.25 -12.41
CA TYR A 369 18.31 -21.07 -12.02
C TYR A 369 18.56 -19.69 -11.42
N ASP A 370 19.59 -19.60 -10.58
CA ASP A 370 20.04 -18.34 -10.01
C ASP A 370 21.36 -17.89 -10.63
N LEU A 371 21.52 -16.58 -10.75
CA LEU A 371 22.79 -15.93 -11.03
C LEU A 371 23.30 -15.27 -9.75
N LEU A 372 24.45 -15.74 -9.28
CA LEU A 372 25.06 -15.36 -8.03
C LEU A 372 26.45 -14.74 -8.29
N LEU A 373 26.86 -13.76 -7.50
CA LEU A 373 28.26 -13.33 -7.36
C LEU A 373 28.88 -14.05 -6.17
N VAL A 374 30.03 -14.69 -6.33
CA VAL A 374 30.77 -15.28 -5.22
C VAL A 374 31.89 -14.36 -4.77
N THR A 375 31.94 -14.04 -3.47
CA THR A 375 33.00 -13.24 -2.84
C THR A 375 33.56 -13.95 -1.61
N THR A 376 34.69 -13.46 -1.10
CA THR A 376 35.26 -13.89 0.18
C THR A 376 35.37 -12.71 1.13
N GLU A 377 34.91 -12.87 2.36
CA GLU A 377 35.02 -11.87 3.43
C GLU A 377 35.91 -12.39 4.58
N GLU A 378 36.78 -11.53 5.10
CA GLU A 378 37.65 -11.83 6.23
C GLU A 378 36.87 -11.70 7.55
N LYS A 379 36.78 -12.79 8.34
CA LYS A 379 36.24 -12.77 9.70
C LYS A 379 37.35 -12.65 10.76
N GLN A 380 36.96 -12.20 11.95
CA GLN A 380 37.84 -11.93 13.11
C GLN A 380 38.93 -12.99 13.32
N TYR A 381 40.11 -12.53 13.75
CA TYR A 381 41.25 -13.38 14.07
C TYR A 381 40.99 -14.23 15.33
N THR A 382 41.07 -15.55 15.20
CA THR A 382 40.76 -16.48 16.31
C THR A 382 41.97 -16.85 17.16
N ASP A 383 43.20 -16.68 16.63
CA ASP A 383 44.46 -16.94 17.34
C ASP A 383 45.52 -15.98 16.81
N ALA A 384 46.08 -15.13 17.67
CA ALA A 384 47.13 -14.16 17.33
C ALA A 384 48.26 -14.25 18.36
N ARG A 385 49.46 -14.62 17.91
CA ARG A 385 50.62 -14.85 18.79
C ARG A 385 51.92 -14.34 18.20
N VAL A 386 52.79 -13.83 19.05
CA VAL A 386 54.17 -13.49 18.69
C VAL A 386 55.05 -14.71 18.91
N VAL A 387 55.66 -15.23 17.84
CA VAL A 387 56.66 -16.29 17.88
C VAL A 387 58.04 -15.64 17.78
N ALA A 388 58.87 -15.80 18.81
CA ALA A 388 60.27 -15.38 18.78
C ALA A 388 61.11 -16.50 18.14
N GLU A 389 61.74 -16.20 17.01
CA GLU A 389 62.83 -16.98 16.42
C GLU A 389 64.17 -16.34 16.82
N GLU A 390 65.28 -17.07 16.71
CA GLU A 390 66.60 -16.69 17.28
C GLU A 390 67.07 -15.26 16.94
N GLU A 391 66.63 -14.71 15.80
CA GLU A 391 66.96 -13.34 15.34
C GLU A 391 65.73 -12.46 15.02
N SER A 392 64.49 -12.93 15.19
CA SER A 392 63.30 -12.13 14.84
C SER A 392 62.06 -12.44 15.67
N LYS A 393 61.13 -11.48 15.79
CA LYS A 393 59.80 -11.70 16.37
C LYS A 393 58.77 -11.69 15.24
N ILE A 394 58.13 -12.83 14.99
CA ILE A 394 57.11 -13.00 13.96
C ILE A 394 55.73 -12.98 14.61
N PHE A 395 54.87 -12.06 14.20
CA PHE A 395 53.46 -12.07 14.59
C PHE A 395 52.69 -13.02 13.66
N LYS A 396 52.13 -14.10 14.20
CA LYS A 396 51.32 -15.08 13.47
C LYS A 396 49.87 -14.93 13.90
N MET A 397 48.97 -14.80 12.93
CA MET A 397 47.53 -14.77 13.14
C MET A 397 46.83 -15.77 12.19
N THR A 398 45.74 -16.37 12.64
CA THR A 398 44.87 -17.19 11.79
C THR A 398 43.69 -16.34 11.33
N MET A 399 43.48 -16.29 10.01
CA MET A 399 42.40 -15.54 9.37
C MET A 399 41.37 -16.53 8.82
N ASN A 400 40.11 -16.35 9.19
CA ASN A 400 39.00 -17.12 8.62
C ASN A 400 38.43 -16.35 7.44
N LEU A 401 38.29 -17.02 6.30
CA LEU A 401 37.59 -16.50 5.13
C LEU A 401 36.20 -17.13 5.07
N GLU A 402 35.16 -16.31 5.01
CA GLU A 402 33.79 -16.75 4.73
C GLU A 402 33.53 -16.57 3.23
N ILE A 403 33.01 -17.63 2.59
CA ILE A 403 32.61 -17.60 1.18
C ILE A 403 31.15 -17.21 1.14
N ILE A 404 30.85 -16.13 0.43
CA ILE A 404 29.50 -15.57 0.37
C ILE A 404 29.04 -15.57 -1.08
N SER A 405 27.85 -16.14 -1.30
CA SER A 405 27.17 -16.10 -2.60
C SER A 405 26.06 -15.06 -2.52
N HIS A 406 26.20 -14.00 -3.32
CA HIS A 406 25.24 -12.90 -3.41
C HIS A 406 24.33 -13.11 -4.63
N ASN A 407 23.05 -13.39 -4.43
CA ASN A 407 22.04 -13.50 -5.49
C ASN A 407 21.82 -12.15 -6.17
N LEU A 408 22.11 -12.12 -7.47
CA LEU A 408 21.92 -10.94 -8.31
C LEU A 408 20.53 -10.94 -8.95
N THR A 409 20.11 -12.10 -9.45
CA THR A 409 18.76 -12.35 -9.97
C THR A 409 18.48 -13.84 -10.07
N SER A 410 17.23 -14.21 -9.88
CA SER A 410 16.74 -15.58 -10.05
C SER A 410 15.87 -15.66 -11.31
N ILE A 411 15.97 -16.71 -12.11
CA ILE A 411 15.18 -16.90 -13.32
C ILE A 411 14.24 -18.11 -13.14
N SER A 412 12.96 -17.92 -13.46
CA SER A 412 11.95 -18.98 -13.51
C SER A 412 11.12 -18.86 -14.78
N PHE A 413 11.24 -19.84 -15.68
CA PHE A 413 10.59 -19.82 -17.00
C PHE A 413 10.84 -18.51 -17.76
N GLN A 414 12.12 -18.07 -17.81
CA GLN A 414 12.57 -16.80 -18.38
C GLN A 414 12.08 -15.52 -17.67
N HIS A 415 11.33 -15.63 -16.57
CA HIS A 415 10.92 -14.49 -15.78
C HIS A 415 11.97 -14.23 -14.68
N PRO A 416 12.52 -13.01 -14.60
CA PRO A 416 13.42 -12.64 -13.52
C PRO A 416 12.64 -12.40 -12.22
N GLY A 417 13.30 -12.70 -11.10
CA GLY A 417 12.95 -12.32 -9.74
C GLY A 417 14.17 -11.71 -9.04
N ILE A 418 13.93 -11.08 -7.89
CA ILE A 418 14.98 -10.48 -7.05
C ILE A 418 14.94 -10.99 -5.61
N GLY A 419 16.08 -10.89 -4.93
CA GLY A 419 16.26 -11.37 -3.56
C GLY A 419 16.61 -12.84 -3.49
N ALA A 420 16.85 -13.34 -2.27
CA ALA A 420 17.11 -14.75 -2.05
C ALA A 420 15.90 -15.58 -2.51
N SER A 421 16.08 -16.38 -3.57
CA SER A 421 15.12 -17.39 -4.00
C SER A 421 14.94 -18.44 -2.88
N GLY A 422 13.98 -18.19 -2.00
CA GLY A 422 13.69 -19.05 -0.87
C GLY A 422 13.15 -18.32 0.35
N PHE A 423 14.02 -18.05 1.33
CA PHE A 423 13.68 -17.71 2.72
C PHE A 423 14.28 -16.37 3.17
N ASN A 424 13.42 -15.42 3.55
CA ASN A 424 13.85 -14.13 4.10
C ASN A 424 14.01 -14.21 5.63
N ALA A 425 15.26 -14.17 6.09
CA ALA A 425 15.63 -14.28 7.50
C ALA A 425 15.15 -13.11 8.37
N GLU A 426 15.21 -11.88 7.83
CA GLU A 426 14.79 -10.67 8.55
C GLU A 426 13.27 -10.70 8.77
N LEU A 427 12.52 -11.06 7.73
CA LEU A 427 11.09 -11.29 7.78
C LEU A 427 10.76 -12.38 8.81
N PHE A 428 11.46 -13.52 8.77
CA PHE A 428 11.24 -14.58 9.76
C PHE A 428 11.46 -14.10 11.18
N LYS A 429 12.59 -13.42 11.45
CA LYS A 429 12.91 -12.87 12.77
C LYS A 429 11.83 -11.89 13.23
N ARG A 430 11.35 -11.03 12.33
CA ARG A 430 10.24 -10.09 12.61
C ARG A 430 8.95 -10.83 12.93
N THR A 431 8.53 -11.78 12.09
CA THR A 431 7.30 -12.55 12.29
C THR A 431 7.34 -13.30 13.62
N MET A 432 8.48 -13.92 13.95
CA MET A 432 8.68 -14.57 15.25
C MET A 432 8.54 -13.59 16.42
N LYS A 433 9.20 -12.42 16.37
CA LYS A 433 9.10 -11.41 17.44
C LYS A 433 7.69 -10.83 17.58
N THR A 434 6.96 -10.66 16.48
CA THR A 434 5.58 -10.16 16.50
C THR A 434 4.62 -11.19 17.08
N GLN A 435 4.68 -12.44 16.60
CA GLN A 435 3.74 -13.50 17.00
C GLN A 435 3.97 -14.02 18.42
N PHE A 436 5.22 -13.95 18.91
CA PHE A 436 5.59 -14.45 20.23
C PHE A 436 6.00 -13.34 21.21
N LYS A 437 5.46 -12.12 21.05
CA LYS A 437 5.81 -10.96 21.89
C LYS A 437 5.57 -11.18 23.38
N GLU A 438 4.50 -11.89 23.73
CA GLU A 438 4.06 -12.12 25.12
C GLU A 438 4.42 -13.53 25.64
N VAL A 439 5.23 -14.29 24.89
CA VAL A 439 5.59 -15.67 25.27
C VAL A 439 6.50 -15.69 26.49
N THR A 440 6.31 -16.68 27.37
CA THR A 440 7.16 -16.91 28.55
C THR A 440 7.75 -18.32 28.50
N PRO A 441 9.09 -18.50 28.60
CA PRO A 441 10.11 -17.46 28.67
C PRO A 441 10.21 -16.65 27.38
N SER A 442 10.65 -15.40 27.49
CA SER A 442 10.77 -14.48 26.34
C SER A 442 11.66 -15.07 25.25
N LEU A 443 11.23 -14.89 24.00
CA LEU A 443 11.96 -15.34 22.82
C LEU A 443 13.37 -14.74 22.76
N THR A 444 14.40 -15.59 22.65
CA THR A 444 15.80 -15.16 22.52
C THR A 444 16.22 -15.12 21.06
N ASP A 445 17.15 -14.23 20.71
CA ASP A 445 17.71 -14.18 19.35
C ASP A 445 18.42 -15.49 18.97
N GLU A 446 19.03 -16.19 19.94
CA GLU A 446 19.62 -17.52 19.72
C GLU A 446 18.58 -18.57 19.26
N ALA A 447 17.40 -18.59 19.91
CA ALA A 447 16.34 -19.52 19.52
C ALA A 447 15.78 -19.21 18.12
N ILE A 448 15.64 -17.92 17.79
CA ILE A 448 15.27 -17.48 16.44
C ILE A 448 16.30 -17.97 15.43
N GLU A 449 17.60 -17.82 15.70
CA GLU A 449 18.65 -18.29 14.80
C GLU A 449 18.64 -19.82 14.62
N LYS A 450 18.40 -20.58 15.70
CA LYS A 450 18.23 -22.05 15.60
C LYS A 450 17.08 -22.42 14.67
N LEU A 451 15.90 -21.81 14.85
CA LEU A 451 14.72 -22.06 14.01
C LEU A 451 14.91 -21.56 12.57
N ARG A 452 15.60 -20.43 12.38
CA ARG A 452 15.98 -19.90 11.06
C ARG A 452 16.81 -20.92 10.29
N LEU A 453 17.82 -21.52 10.94
CA LEU A 453 18.65 -22.58 10.35
C LEU A 453 17.84 -23.83 10.01
N VAL A 454 16.84 -24.19 10.82
CA VAL A 454 15.93 -25.30 10.52
C VAL A 454 15.16 -25.03 9.22
N ILE A 455 14.54 -23.86 9.08
CA ILE A 455 13.78 -23.53 7.86
C ILE A 455 14.71 -23.47 6.65
N GLN A 456 15.88 -22.83 6.79
CA GLN A 456 16.89 -22.78 5.73
C GLN A 456 17.34 -24.18 5.30
N LYS A 457 17.54 -25.12 6.24
CA LYS A 457 17.91 -26.50 5.89
C LYS A 457 16.75 -27.28 5.27
N ALA A 458 15.52 -26.93 5.61
CA ALA A 458 14.34 -27.53 5.00
C ALA A 458 14.13 -27.10 3.53
N THR A 459 14.66 -25.95 3.09
CA THR A 459 14.60 -25.54 1.66
C THR A 459 15.55 -26.32 0.75
N GLU A 460 16.49 -27.08 1.32
CA GLU A 460 17.37 -27.98 0.54
C GLU A 460 16.64 -29.24 0.04
N GLN A 461 15.40 -29.47 0.51
CA GLN A 461 14.59 -30.61 0.10
C GLN A 461 13.97 -30.37 -1.28
N GLN A 462 14.01 -31.39 -2.15
CA GLN A 462 13.46 -31.34 -3.50
C GLN A 462 11.93 -31.47 -3.53
N SER A 463 11.33 -31.98 -2.45
CA SER A 463 9.89 -32.06 -2.22
C SER A 463 9.40 -30.95 -1.28
N GLY A 464 8.18 -30.46 -1.49
CA GLY A 464 7.58 -29.47 -0.60
C GLY A 464 7.44 -29.96 0.84
N SER A 465 7.71 -29.09 1.80
CA SER A 465 7.73 -29.37 3.24
C SER A 465 7.02 -28.28 4.05
N MET A 466 6.82 -28.50 5.34
CA MET A 466 6.24 -27.52 6.25
C MET A 466 6.89 -27.59 7.63
N VAL A 467 7.17 -26.42 8.21
CA VAL A 467 7.68 -26.30 9.58
C VAL A 467 6.67 -25.46 10.38
N VAL A 468 6.20 -26.00 11.49
CA VAL A 468 5.23 -25.35 12.39
C VAL A 468 5.92 -25.01 13.70
N ILE A 469 5.73 -23.78 14.17
CA ILE A 469 6.34 -23.24 15.38
C ILE A 469 5.22 -22.65 16.24
N THR A 470 5.13 -23.08 17.49
CA THR A 470 4.26 -22.47 18.52
C THR A 470 5.03 -22.28 19.83
N ASP A 471 4.44 -21.67 20.85
CA ASP A 471 5.02 -21.78 22.19
C ASP A 471 4.96 -23.24 22.70
N ARG A 472 5.70 -23.51 23.77
CA ARG A 472 5.86 -24.85 24.32
C ARG A 472 4.56 -25.44 24.85
N GLU A 473 3.75 -24.67 25.57
CA GLU A 473 2.50 -25.15 26.17
C GLU A 473 1.49 -25.53 25.06
N THR A 474 1.44 -24.71 24.02
CA THR A 474 0.63 -24.98 22.82
C THR A 474 1.11 -26.23 22.09
N ALA A 475 2.42 -26.40 21.91
CA ALA A 475 2.97 -27.59 21.25
C ALA A 475 2.61 -28.88 22.00
N GLU A 476 2.80 -28.88 23.33
CA GLU A 476 2.45 -30.02 24.19
C GLU A 476 0.94 -30.33 24.13
N THR A 477 0.09 -29.30 24.11
CA THR A 477 -1.38 -29.48 24.10
C THR A 477 -1.91 -29.92 22.74
N GLU A 478 -1.45 -29.31 21.64
CA GLU A 478 -1.93 -29.64 20.30
C GLU A 478 -1.48 -31.04 19.85
N LEU A 479 -0.27 -31.48 20.21
CA LEU A 479 0.23 -32.80 19.81
C LEU A 479 -0.44 -33.96 20.54
N ILE A 480 -1.09 -33.72 21.69
CA ILE A 480 -2.01 -34.70 22.28
C ILE A 480 -3.21 -34.93 21.36
N LYS A 481 -3.76 -33.87 20.76
CA LYS A 481 -4.92 -33.93 19.86
C LYS A 481 -4.52 -34.50 18.50
N LEU A 482 -3.39 -34.05 17.95
CA LEU A 482 -2.87 -34.44 16.64
C LEU A 482 -2.11 -35.78 16.68
N GLY A 483 -2.00 -36.46 17.83
CA GLY A 483 -1.13 -37.62 18.00
C GLY A 483 -1.41 -38.82 17.09
N LYS A 484 -2.66 -38.99 16.62
CA LYS A 484 -3.02 -40.06 15.66
C LYS A 484 -2.69 -39.72 14.20
N GLN A 485 -2.40 -38.44 13.93
CA GLN A 485 -2.11 -37.90 12.60
C GLN A 485 -0.72 -37.24 12.59
N SER A 486 0.18 -37.74 13.42
CA SER A 486 1.58 -37.37 13.48
C SER A 486 2.41 -38.58 13.90
N THR A 487 3.74 -38.44 13.84
CA THR A 487 4.68 -39.31 14.56
C THR A 487 5.20 -38.54 15.78
N PRO A 488 4.64 -38.79 16.98
CA PRO A 488 5.12 -38.17 18.21
C PRO A 488 6.55 -38.64 18.51
N ILE A 489 7.41 -37.71 18.91
CA ILE A 489 8.77 -38.03 19.37
C ILE A 489 8.95 -37.54 20.80
N LEU A 490 10.01 -38.01 21.46
CA LEU A 490 10.46 -37.36 22.69
C LEU A 490 10.98 -35.97 22.32
N THR A 491 10.52 -34.93 23.01
CA THR A 491 10.94 -33.55 22.78
C THR A 491 12.46 -33.46 22.79
N THR A 492 13.06 -33.11 21.65
CA THR A 492 14.51 -33.18 21.44
C THR A 492 14.97 -32.05 20.51
N GLU A 493 16.15 -31.48 20.78
CA GLU A 493 16.82 -30.59 19.82
C GLU A 493 17.32 -31.40 18.62
N ILE A 494 16.93 -31.00 17.42
CA ILE A 494 17.37 -31.64 16.18
C ILE A 494 18.56 -30.88 15.64
N ASN A 495 19.67 -31.58 15.37
CA ASN A 495 20.77 -31.00 14.63
C ASN A 495 20.28 -30.59 13.22
N PRO A 496 20.42 -29.30 12.81
CA PRO A 496 19.93 -28.81 11.53
C PRO A 496 20.38 -29.64 10.30
N ALA A 497 21.54 -30.31 10.38
CA ALA A 497 22.04 -31.18 9.31
C ALA A 497 21.12 -32.37 8.99
N PHE A 498 20.24 -32.77 9.92
CA PHE A 498 19.29 -33.87 9.71
C PHE A 498 17.92 -33.42 9.19
N ILE A 499 17.64 -32.11 9.14
CA ILE A 499 16.32 -31.59 8.77
C ILE A 499 15.90 -32.06 7.38
N LYS A 500 16.81 -32.04 6.39
CA LYS A 500 16.52 -32.51 5.02
C LYS A 500 16.01 -33.95 4.95
N TYR A 501 16.40 -34.82 5.89
CA TYR A 501 15.91 -36.20 5.94
C TYR A 501 14.56 -36.28 6.64
N LEU A 502 14.33 -35.49 7.68
CA LEU A 502 13.04 -35.46 8.37
C LEU A 502 11.92 -34.90 7.48
N THR A 503 12.23 -33.88 6.67
CA THR A 503 11.29 -33.27 5.71
C THR A 503 10.97 -34.15 4.51
N SER A 504 11.62 -35.31 4.36
CA SER A 504 11.24 -36.31 3.34
C SER A 504 9.94 -37.06 3.68
N ILE A 505 9.50 -36.98 4.94
CA ILE A 505 8.22 -37.52 5.39
C ILE A 505 7.13 -36.49 5.09
N ASP A 506 6.04 -36.92 4.46
CA ASP A 506 4.88 -36.08 4.20
C ASP A 506 4.26 -35.52 5.50
N GLY A 507 3.87 -34.25 5.46
CA GLY A 507 3.34 -33.51 6.60
C GLY A 507 4.30 -32.44 7.11
N ALA A 508 4.02 -31.91 8.30
CA ALA A 508 4.82 -30.86 8.92
C ALA A 508 5.78 -31.40 9.99
N ILE A 509 6.87 -30.68 10.24
CA ILE A 509 7.69 -30.84 11.45
C ILE A 509 7.26 -29.79 12.46
N TYR A 510 7.03 -30.21 13.71
CA TYR A 510 6.48 -29.36 14.77
C TYR A 510 7.56 -29.01 15.80
N PHE A 511 7.87 -27.72 15.89
CA PHE A 511 8.82 -27.14 16.85
C PHE A 511 8.12 -26.22 17.85
N ASP A 512 8.76 -26.01 19.00
CA ASP A 512 8.42 -24.88 19.87
C ASP A 512 9.36 -23.68 19.68
N THR A 513 9.05 -22.56 20.32
CA THR A 513 9.83 -21.31 20.29
C THR A 513 11.26 -21.44 20.84
N SER A 514 11.60 -22.53 21.52
CA SER A 514 12.97 -22.80 21.99
C SER A 514 13.83 -23.54 20.95
N GLY A 515 13.22 -24.03 19.86
CA GLY A 515 13.87 -24.86 18.85
C GLY A 515 13.79 -26.36 19.14
N ALA A 516 13.02 -26.80 20.14
CA ALA A 516 12.82 -28.21 20.42
C ALA A 516 11.76 -28.81 19.48
N CYS A 517 12.06 -29.96 18.87
CA CYS A 517 11.12 -30.68 18.01
C CYS A 517 10.25 -31.61 18.85
N HIS A 518 8.94 -31.60 18.59
CA HIS A 518 7.95 -32.40 19.33
C HIS A 518 7.29 -33.49 18.49
N ALA A 519 7.21 -33.32 17.16
CA ALA A 519 6.66 -34.33 16.26
C ALA A 519 7.12 -34.14 14.81
N ILE A 520 7.09 -35.23 14.04
CA ILE A 520 7.38 -35.26 12.59
C ILE A 520 6.19 -35.84 11.82
N GLY A 521 6.03 -35.44 10.56
CA GLY A 521 4.92 -35.91 9.70
C GLY A 521 3.55 -35.50 10.23
N VAL A 522 3.43 -34.31 10.82
CA VAL A 522 2.19 -33.80 11.40
C VAL A 522 1.24 -33.38 10.28
N ILE A 523 0.06 -33.99 10.24
CA ILE A 523 -1.03 -33.54 9.37
C ILE A 523 -1.83 -32.49 10.14
N LEU A 524 -1.76 -31.25 9.67
CA LEU A 524 -2.51 -30.15 10.25
C LEU A 524 -3.99 -30.26 9.89
N ASP A 525 -4.84 -30.05 10.88
CA ASP A 525 -6.30 -30.09 10.75
C ASP A 525 -6.91 -28.73 11.12
N GLY A 526 -7.95 -28.33 10.39
CA GLY A 526 -8.63 -27.05 10.54
C GLY A 526 -9.91 -27.00 9.70
N LEU A 527 -10.86 -26.15 10.09
CA LEU A 527 -12.13 -26.03 9.40
C LEU A 527 -11.99 -25.14 8.15
N ALA A 528 -12.55 -25.60 7.03
CA ALA A 528 -12.70 -24.76 5.85
C ALA A 528 -13.68 -23.60 6.17
N GLN A 529 -13.29 -22.38 5.80
CA GLN A 529 -14.09 -21.18 6.03
C GLN A 529 -14.40 -20.48 4.70
N PRO A 530 -15.59 -19.88 4.52
CA PRO A 530 -16.00 -19.30 3.24
C PRO A 530 -15.08 -18.20 2.71
N HIS A 531 -14.40 -17.48 3.60
CA HIS A 531 -13.51 -16.37 3.27
C HIS A 531 -12.02 -16.77 3.22
N LEU A 532 -11.71 -18.06 3.40
CA LEU A 532 -10.34 -18.56 3.52
C LEU A 532 -10.09 -19.65 2.47
N GLY A 533 -9.46 -19.28 1.35
CA GLY A 533 -9.06 -20.22 0.31
C GLY A 533 -8.76 -19.57 -1.05
N ASP A 534 -7.71 -20.05 -1.70
CA ASP A 534 -7.30 -19.68 -3.05
C ASP A 534 -7.12 -20.94 -3.91
N SER A 535 -7.95 -21.13 -4.94
CA SER A 535 -7.89 -22.29 -5.83
C SER A 535 -6.58 -22.41 -6.63
N SER A 536 -5.77 -21.35 -6.69
CA SER A 536 -4.46 -21.37 -7.31
C SER A 536 -3.36 -21.97 -6.41
N ARG A 537 -3.67 -22.22 -5.12
CA ARG A 537 -2.71 -22.73 -4.12
C ARG A 537 -2.93 -24.21 -3.82
N GLY A 538 -1.89 -24.85 -3.28
CA GLY A 538 -1.86 -26.29 -2.99
C GLY A 538 -2.41 -26.67 -1.61
N ALA A 539 -2.63 -27.96 -1.39
CA ALA A 539 -3.20 -28.49 -0.14
C ALA A 539 -2.42 -28.06 1.13
N ARG A 540 -1.08 -28.04 1.08
CA ARG A 540 -0.23 -27.58 2.20
C ARG A 540 -0.54 -26.15 2.61
N PHE A 541 -0.78 -25.26 1.63
CA PHE A 541 -1.13 -23.87 1.89
C PHE A 541 -2.45 -23.75 2.64
N HIS A 542 -3.49 -24.42 2.15
CA HIS A 542 -4.80 -24.42 2.81
C HIS A 542 -4.75 -25.02 4.22
N SER A 543 -4.07 -26.17 4.40
CA SER A 543 -3.91 -26.80 5.71
C SER A 543 -3.23 -25.87 6.73
N ALA A 544 -2.19 -25.15 6.32
CA ALA A 544 -1.50 -24.21 7.18
C ALA A 544 -2.41 -23.03 7.59
N TYR A 545 -3.15 -22.44 6.64
CA TYR A 545 -4.06 -21.32 6.92
C TYR A 545 -5.21 -21.73 7.85
N HIS A 546 -5.85 -22.88 7.59
CA HIS A 546 -6.93 -23.37 8.45
C HIS A 546 -6.43 -23.69 9.86
N TYR A 547 -5.19 -24.20 9.99
CA TYR A 547 -4.58 -24.44 11.30
C TYR A 547 -4.21 -23.15 12.03
N LEU A 548 -3.67 -22.15 11.32
CA LEU A 548 -3.40 -20.84 11.90
C LEU A 548 -4.70 -20.22 12.44
N GLU A 549 -5.77 -20.19 11.64
CA GLU A 549 -7.07 -19.66 12.06
C GLU A 549 -7.63 -20.38 13.28
N LYS A 550 -7.47 -21.71 13.36
CA LYS A 550 -7.86 -22.50 14.53
C LYS A 550 -7.13 -22.04 15.81
N LEU A 551 -5.88 -21.59 15.69
CA LEU A 551 -5.06 -21.12 16.82
C LEU A 551 -5.19 -19.61 17.11
N LYS A 552 -5.73 -18.82 16.18
CA LYS A 552 -5.88 -17.36 16.34
C LYS A 552 -6.68 -17.01 17.60
N GLY A 553 -6.24 -15.94 18.28
CA GLY A 553 -6.88 -15.40 19.48
C GLY A 553 -6.52 -16.10 20.80
N THR A 554 -5.77 -17.21 20.77
CA THR A 554 -5.35 -17.94 21.98
C THR A 554 -3.85 -18.11 22.13
N THR A 555 -3.10 -18.29 21.02
CA THR A 555 -1.67 -18.66 21.04
C THR A 555 -0.92 -18.11 19.82
N GLY A 556 0.39 -17.88 19.95
CA GLY A 556 1.24 -17.50 18.82
C GLY A 556 1.54 -18.71 17.94
N CYS A 557 1.49 -18.55 16.61
CA CYS A 557 1.83 -19.60 15.66
C CYS A 557 2.53 -19.02 14.44
N VAL A 558 3.61 -19.68 14.01
CA VAL A 558 4.31 -19.37 12.76
C VAL A 558 4.48 -20.67 11.98
N ILE A 559 4.10 -20.65 10.70
CA ILE A 559 4.21 -21.81 9.79
C ILE A 559 5.02 -21.39 8.58
N ALA A 560 6.12 -22.08 8.31
CA ALA A 560 6.87 -21.95 7.08
C ALA A 560 6.43 -23.05 6.11
N ILE A 561 5.77 -22.66 5.02
CA ILE A 561 5.46 -23.56 3.90
C ILE A 561 6.61 -23.47 2.90
N ILE A 562 7.19 -24.61 2.60
CA ILE A 562 8.32 -24.73 1.69
C ILE A 562 7.82 -25.49 0.47
N SER A 563 7.92 -24.86 -0.68
CA SER A 563 7.53 -25.45 -1.96
C SER A 563 8.65 -26.29 -2.56
N GLU A 564 8.34 -27.07 -3.60
CA GLU A 564 9.32 -27.92 -4.31
C GLU A 564 10.43 -27.11 -4.99
N ASP A 565 10.19 -25.82 -5.25
CA ASP A 565 11.20 -24.91 -5.80
C ASP A 565 11.96 -24.10 -4.76
N GLY A 566 11.82 -24.48 -3.48
CA GLY A 566 12.54 -23.89 -2.37
C GLY A 566 11.94 -22.56 -1.89
N MET A 567 10.89 -22.02 -2.53
CA MET A 567 10.22 -20.81 -2.07
C MET A 567 9.56 -21.05 -0.71
N VAL A 568 9.76 -20.11 0.21
CA VAL A 568 9.21 -20.16 1.57
C VAL A 568 8.12 -19.11 1.76
N ASN A 569 6.90 -19.57 1.99
CA ASN A 569 5.80 -18.73 2.44
C ASN A 569 5.69 -18.82 3.95
N LEU A 570 5.93 -17.70 4.64
CA LEU A 570 5.72 -17.58 6.08
C LEU A 570 4.28 -17.16 6.37
N ILE A 571 3.65 -17.89 7.28
CA ILE A 571 2.29 -17.65 7.78
C ILE A 571 2.40 -17.38 9.30
N PRO A 572 1.76 -16.33 9.86
CA PRO A 572 1.01 -15.29 9.18
C PRO A 572 1.83 -14.52 8.13
N GLU A 573 1.18 -14.19 7.02
CA GLU A 573 1.78 -13.36 5.98
C GLU A 573 2.03 -11.95 6.49
N GLN A 574 3.09 -11.33 5.98
CA GLN A 574 3.36 -9.93 6.24
C GLN A 574 2.24 -9.06 5.66
N VAL A 575 1.68 -8.20 6.50
CA VAL A 575 0.69 -7.24 6.01
C VAL A 575 1.36 -6.19 5.12
N ASN A 576 0.94 -6.13 3.86
CA ASN A 576 1.29 -5.08 2.89
C ASN A 576 0.02 -4.38 2.35
N GLU A 577 0.20 -3.33 1.55
CA GLU A 577 -0.91 -2.53 1.01
C GLU A 577 -1.91 -3.36 0.18
N LYS A 578 -1.44 -4.38 -0.54
CA LYS A 578 -2.29 -5.29 -1.31
C LYS A 578 -3.24 -6.09 -0.40
N ILE A 579 -2.73 -6.63 0.71
CA ILE A 579 -3.56 -7.36 1.70
C ILE A 579 -4.57 -6.42 2.35
N VAL A 580 -4.16 -5.19 2.69
CA VAL A 580 -5.07 -4.18 3.25
C VAL A 580 -6.19 -3.82 2.26
N ARG A 581 -5.84 -3.60 0.98
CA ARG A 581 -6.84 -3.35 -0.08
C ARG A 581 -7.85 -4.48 -0.20
N GLN A 582 -7.39 -5.72 -0.22
CA GLN A 582 -8.25 -6.89 -0.31
C GLN A 582 -9.19 -6.99 0.90
N LEU A 583 -8.67 -6.81 2.11
CA LEU A 583 -9.46 -6.79 3.34
C LEU A 583 -10.54 -5.70 3.31
N VAL A 584 -10.17 -4.47 2.95
CA VAL A 584 -11.08 -3.33 2.88
C VAL A 584 -12.16 -3.55 1.82
N ARG A 585 -11.80 -4.15 0.68
CA ARG A 585 -12.74 -4.50 -0.39
C ARG A 585 -13.77 -5.53 0.08
N GLU A 586 -13.32 -6.61 0.73
CA GLU A 586 -14.20 -7.63 1.32
C GLU A 586 -15.17 -7.01 2.33
N MET A 587 -14.65 -6.15 3.21
CA MET A 587 -15.44 -5.42 4.19
C MET A 587 -16.47 -4.50 3.55
N ILE A 588 -16.10 -3.76 2.49
CA ILE A 588 -17.02 -2.88 1.74
C ILE A 588 -18.11 -3.69 1.05
N SER A 589 -17.77 -4.83 0.43
CA SER A 589 -18.76 -5.72 -0.20
C SER A 589 -19.76 -6.20 0.84
N HIS A 590 -19.28 -6.66 1.99
CA HIS A 590 -20.14 -7.12 3.09
C HIS A 590 -21.09 -6.03 3.60
N ILE A 591 -20.62 -4.79 3.77
CA ILE A 591 -21.47 -3.64 4.11
C ILE A 591 -22.53 -3.41 3.02
N ARG A 592 -22.13 -3.43 1.74
CA ARG A 592 -23.01 -3.14 0.60
C ARG A 592 -24.03 -4.23 0.34
N ASP A 593 -23.72 -5.49 0.64
CA ASP A 593 -24.63 -6.62 0.45
C ASP A 593 -25.66 -6.73 1.59
N ASN A 594 -25.43 -6.06 2.72
CA ASN A 594 -26.35 -6.06 3.84
C ASN A 594 -27.46 -4.99 3.68
N ASP A 595 -28.70 -5.42 3.43
CA ASP A 595 -29.83 -4.53 3.14
C ASP A 595 -30.41 -3.80 4.37
N LYS A 596 -30.11 -4.27 5.59
CA LYS A 596 -30.64 -3.69 6.84
C LYS A 596 -29.54 -3.60 7.90
N LEU A 597 -28.65 -2.63 7.74
CA LEU A 597 -27.67 -2.27 8.75
C LEU A 597 -28.32 -1.40 9.85
N SER A 598 -28.30 -1.91 11.08
CA SER A 598 -28.56 -1.17 12.32
C SER A 598 -27.41 -1.38 13.31
N ASP A 599 -27.34 -0.54 14.33
CA ASP A 599 -26.39 -0.68 15.45
C ASP A 599 -26.42 -2.11 16.04
N GLU A 600 -27.60 -2.74 16.16
CA GLU A 600 -27.73 -4.10 16.68
C GLU A 600 -27.24 -5.17 15.70
N THR A 601 -27.50 -5.00 14.39
CA THR A 601 -27.04 -5.98 13.40
C THR A 601 -25.52 -5.95 13.29
N ILE A 602 -24.90 -4.76 13.22
CA ILE A 602 -23.43 -4.61 13.16
C ILE A 602 -22.80 -5.18 14.43
N LYS A 603 -23.35 -4.83 15.60
CA LYS A 603 -22.83 -5.32 16.89
C LYS A 603 -22.93 -6.84 17.04
N ASN A 604 -23.79 -7.53 16.30
CA ASN A 604 -23.90 -8.98 16.33
C ASN A 604 -23.30 -9.67 15.08
N ASP A 605 -22.77 -8.90 14.14
CA ASP A 605 -22.18 -9.41 12.91
C ASP A 605 -20.74 -9.88 13.17
N GLU A 606 -20.58 -11.19 13.38
CA GLU A 606 -19.27 -11.79 13.65
C GLU A 606 -18.29 -11.64 12.48
N ILE A 607 -18.81 -11.61 11.25
CA ILE A 607 -17.98 -11.43 10.03
C ILE A 607 -17.44 -10.00 9.99
N PHE A 608 -18.30 -9.01 10.25
CA PHE A 608 -17.87 -7.61 10.29
C PHE A 608 -16.84 -7.35 11.38
N LYS A 609 -17.05 -7.91 12.59
CA LYS A 609 -16.06 -7.82 13.68
C LYS A 609 -14.72 -8.44 13.33
N ASP A 610 -14.73 -9.53 12.57
CA ASP A 610 -13.49 -10.13 12.08
C ASP A 610 -12.74 -9.19 11.13
N TYR A 611 -13.45 -8.53 10.21
CA TYR A 611 -12.85 -7.50 9.35
C TYR A 611 -12.26 -6.33 10.14
N GLU A 612 -12.99 -5.81 11.14
CA GLU A 612 -12.46 -4.75 12.02
C GLU A 612 -11.20 -5.20 12.75
N ARG A 613 -11.23 -6.38 13.37
CA ARG A 613 -10.07 -6.96 14.07
C ARG A 613 -8.86 -7.10 13.15
N ARG A 614 -9.04 -7.66 11.95
CA ARG A 614 -7.97 -7.82 10.96
C ARG A 614 -7.41 -6.48 10.48
N LEU A 615 -8.25 -5.45 10.37
CA LEU A 615 -7.82 -4.11 9.98
C LEU A 615 -7.02 -3.43 11.10
N GLU A 616 -7.40 -3.64 12.36
CA GLU A 616 -6.64 -3.18 13.52
C GLU A 616 -5.30 -3.90 13.67
N GLU A 617 -5.26 -5.21 13.42
CA GLU A 617 -4.02 -6.00 13.36
C GLU A 617 -3.09 -5.48 12.26
N ALA A 618 -3.62 -5.25 11.06
CA ALA A 618 -2.90 -4.63 9.96
C ALA A 618 -2.32 -3.26 10.33
N ALA A 619 -3.10 -2.43 11.04
CA ALA A 619 -2.67 -1.10 11.48
C ALA A 619 -1.50 -1.11 12.49
N ARG A 620 -1.26 -2.24 13.18
CA ARG A 620 -0.11 -2.41 14.09
C ARG A 620 1.17 -2.76 13.33
N GLU A 621 1.05 -3.40 12.17
CA GLU A 621 2.19 -3.83 11.35
C GLU A 621 2.57 -2.81 10.28
N THR A 622 1.59 -2.16 9.67
CA THR A 622 1.78 -1.26 8.54
C THR A 622 0.89 -0.02 8.62
N ASP A 623 1.28 1.00 7.85
CA ASP A 623 0.62 2.29 7.81
C ASP A 623 -0.53 2.28 6.80
N ILE A 624 -1.76 2.12 7.29
CA ILE A 624 -2.95 2.08 6.44
C ILE A 624 -3.23 3.46 5.85
N ASP A 625 -3.28 3.55 4.51
CA ASP A 625 -3.61 4.80 3.81
C ASP A 625 -5.02 5.29 4.18
N HIS A 626 -5.15 6.61 4.35
CA HIS A 626 -6.39 7.23 4.79
C HIS A 626 -7.57 7.01 3.81
N HIS A 627 -7.30 6.76 2.53
CA HIS A 627 -8.34 6.49 1.53
C HIS A 627 -9.16 5.24 1.86
N HIS A 628 -8.55 4.22 2.49
CA HIS A 628 -9.28 3.01 2.90
C HIS A 628 -10.40 3.34 3.88
N PHE A 629 -10.12 4.20 4.87
CA PHE A 629 -11.12 4.63 5.83
C PHE A 629 -12.22 5.47 5.18
N PHE A 630 -11.88 6.31 4.20
CA PHE A 630 -12.90 7.04 3.43
C PHE A 630 -13.81 6.10 2.64
N LYS A 631 -13.26 5.08 1.95
CA LYS A 631 -14.07 4.12 1.19
C LYS A 631 -15.01 3.31 2.08
N ILE A 632 -14.54 2.87 3.25
CA ILE A 632 -15.40 2.21 4.26
C ILE A 632 -16.51 3.16 4.72
N ALA A 633 -16.17 4.42 5.04
CA ALA A 633 -17.14 5.42 5.46
C ALA A 633 -18.22 5.69 4.39
N ILE A 634 -17.84 5.71 3.11
CA ILE A 634 -18.78 5.88 2.00
C ILE A 634 -19.73 4.68 1.89
N ALA A 635 -19.23 3.44 2.07
CA ALA A 635 -20.09 2.25 2.08
C ALA A 635 -21.17 2.34 3.18
N PHE A 636 -20.80 2.76 4.40
CA PHE A 636 -21.77 3.01 5.46
C PHE A 636 -22.73 4.16 5.15
N PHE A 637 -22.22 5.23 4.54
CA PHE A 637 -23.01 6.38 4.12
C PHE A 637 -24.11 6.00 3.12
N GLU A 638 -23.79 5.16 2.13
CA GLU A 638 -24.75 4.61 1.14
C GLU A 638 -25.87 3.83 1.84
N LYS A 639 -25.55 3.14 2.93
CA LYS A 639 -26.48 2.39 3.77
C LYS A 639 -27.18 3.24 4.84
N LYS A 640 -26.99 4.57 4.80
CA LYS A 640 -27.54 5.55 5.76
C LYS A 640 -27.13 5.28 7.22
N HIS A 641 -26.06 4.51 7.44
CA HIS A 641 -25.50 4.26 8.76
C HIS A 641 -24.49 5.35 9.12
N TYR A 642 -25.00 6.57 9.36
CA TYR A 642 -24.17 7.77 9.43
C TYR A 642 -23.20 7.82 10.62
N LYS A 643 -23.50 7.08 11.69
CA LYS A 643 -22.64 6.99 12.88
C LYS A 643 -21.29 6.33 12.56
N ASP A 644 -21.31 5.15 11.94
CA ASP A 644 -20.08 4.48 11.53
C ASP A 644 -19.41 5.18 10.35
N ALA A 645 -20.21 5.72 9.42
CA ALA A 645 -19.67 6.58 8.38
C ALA A 645 -18.87 7.75 8.99
N ALA A 646 -19.39 8.42 10.02
CA ALA A 646 -18.68 9.50 10.70
C ALA A 646 -17.41 9.00 11.40
N SER A 647 -17.47 7.86 12.08
CA SER A 647 -16.34 7.26 12.79
C SER A 647 -15.17 6.93 11.84
N TYR A 648 -15.45 6.21 10.74
CA TYR A 648 -14.43 5.88 9.74
C TYR A 648 -13.94 7.11 8.99
N TYR A 649 -14.81 8.06 8.65
CA TYR A 649 -14.38 9.28 7.97
C TYR A 649 -13.45 10.13 8.86
N LYS A 650 -13.74 10.19 10.16
CA LYS A 650 -12.87 10.84 11.15
C LYS A 650 -11.51 10.15 11.23
N LYS A 651 -11.46 8.81 11.31
CA LYS A 651 -10.20 8.05 11.24
C LYS A 651 -9.38 8.41 9.98
N GLY A 652 -10.04 8.53 8.83
CA GLY A 652 -9.39 8.97 7.58
C GLY A 652 -8.84 10.40 7.67
N LEU A 653 -9.60 11.36 8.20
CA LEU A 653 -9.14 12.75 8.39
C LEU A 653 -7.99 12.86 9.39
N ASP A 654 -8.06 12.15 10.51
CA ASP A 654 -7.01 12.12 11.53
C ASP A 654 -5.70 11.57 10.94
N LYS A 655 -5.80 10.56 10.06
CA LYS A 655 -4.67 9.97 9.36
C LYS A 655 -4.12 10.89 8.27
N TYR A 656 -4.99 11.57 7.52
CA TYR A 656 -4.59 12.56 6.52
C TYR A 656 -3.86 13.74 7.18
N GLY A 657 -4.36 14.22 8.32
CA GLY A 657 -3.66 15.17 9.19
C GLY A 657 -3.66 16.64 8.72
N HIS A 658 -4.29 16.95 7.58
CA HIS A 658 -4.33 18.29 6.99
C HIS A 658 -5.76 18.71 6.60
N PHE A 659 -5.99 20.01 6.38
CA PHE A 659 -7.28 20.49 5.87
C PHE A 659 -7.36 20.23 4.37
N ASN A 660 -8.44 19.58 3.94
CA ASN A 660 -8.78 19.44 2.53
C ASN A 660 -10.26 19.80 2.38
N LEU A 661 -10.55 20.80 1.54
CA LEU A 661 -11.91 21.34 1.41
C LEU A 661 -12.95 20.25 1.08
N GLU A 662 -12.62 19.33 0.18
CA GLU A 662 -13.57 18.29 -0.23
C GLU A 662 -13.82 17.29 0.91
N TYR A 663 -12.74 16.83 1.56
CA TYR A 663 -12.85 15.89 2.67
C TYR A 663 -13.56 16.50 3.88
N ASP A 664 -13.15 17.71 4.30
CA ASP A 664 -13.73 18.40 5.44
C ASP A 664 -15.21 18.75 5.22
N ARG A 665 -15.60 19.11 3.99
CA ARG A 665 -17.00 19.37 3.62
C ARG A 665 -17.83 18.09 3.59
N LYS A 666 -17.28 16.99 3.08
CA LYS A 666 -17.94 15.68 3.09
C LYS A 666 -18.12 15.18 4.52
N PHE A 667 -17.14 15.35 5.39
CA PHE A 667 -17.28 15.00 6.81
C PHE A 667 -18.38 15.82 7.49
N GLY A 668 -18.42 17.14 7.25
CA GLY A 668 -19.52 17.99 7.75
C GLY A 668 -20.91 17.55 7.25
N GLN A 669 -21.02 17.01 6.02
CA GLN A 669 -22.25 16.39 5.53
C GLN A 669 -22.63 15.13 6.31
N ILE A 670 -21.66 14.26 6.58
CA ILE A 670 -21.89 13.00 7.30
C ILE A 670 -22.33 13.31 8.73
N LEU A 671 -21.65 14.24 9.41
CA LEU A 671 -21.98 14.64 10.79
C LEU A 671 -23.40 15.21 10.92
N ILE A 672 -23.81 16.13 10.03
CA ILE A 672 -25.18 16.68 10.11
C ILE A 672 -26.24 15.62 9.85
N LEU A 673 -25.98 14.69 8.92
CA LEU A 673 -26.92 13.60 8.65
C LEU A 673 -26.97 12.61 9.82
N ASN A 674 -25.85 12.36 10.50
CA ASN A 674 -25.83 11.61 11.75
C ASN A 674 -26.66 12.29 12.84
N ALA A 675 -26.45 13.59 13.05
CA ALA A 675 -27.19 14.36 14.05
C ALA A 675 -28.71 14.37 13.80
N LEU A 676 -29.14 14.52 12.53
CA LEU A 676 -30.55 14.56 12.15
C LEU A 676 -31.26 13.19 12.19
N ASN A 677 -30.51 12.08 12.16
CA ASN A 677 -31.08 10.72 12.08
C ASN A 677 -30.73 9.85 13.30
N THR A 678 -30.05 10.40 14.31
CA THR A 678 -29.72 9.65 15.53
C THR A 678 -30.98 9.30 16.32
N MET A 679 -31.03 8.08 16.86
CA MET A 679 -32.01 7.69 17.87
C MET A 679 -31.47 7.86 19.30
N ASP A 680 -30.18 8.18 19.44
CA ASP A 680 -29.52 8.43 20.72
C ASP A 680 -29.72 9.89 21.13
N SER A 681 -30.76 10.14 21.93
CA SER A 681 -31.11 11.47 22.43
C SER A 681 -30.05 12.05 23.39
N GLU A 682 -29.20 11.22 23.99
CA GLU A 682 -28.16 11.69 24.92
C GLU A 682 -26.98 12.31 24.17
N ARG A 683 -26.65 11.77 22.98
CA ARG A 683 -25.54 12.24 22.13
C ARG A 683 -25.94 13.22 21.04
N GLU A 684 -27.23 13.43 20.80
CA GLU A 684 -27.73 14.31 19.73
C GLU A 684 -27.12 15.73 19.79
N LEU A 685 -27.03 16.32 20.99
CA LEU A 685 -26.41 17.64 21.18
C LEU A 685 -24.90 17.63 20.85
N GLU A 686 -24.19 16.55 21.17
CA GLU A 686 -22.78 16.39 20.87
C GLU A 686 -22.55 16.36 19.35
N TYR A 687 -23.37 15.60 18.61
CA TYR A 687 -23.29 15.54 17.16
C TYR A 687 -23.55 16.89 16.46
N TYR A 688 -24.51 17.69 16.96
CA TYR A 688 -24.70 19.04 16.42
C TYR A 688 -23.52 19.97 16.73
N LYS A 689 -22.89 19.84 17.91
CA LYS A 689 -21.69 20.63 18.25
C LYS A 689 -20.49 20.25 17.38
N GLU A 690 -20.23 18.96 17.18
CA GLU A 690 -19.18 18.48 16.27
C GLU A 690 -19.42 18.97 14.83
N THR A 691 -20.68 18.91 14.37
CA THR A 691 -21.07 19.44 13.06
C THR A 691 -20.74 20.94 12.94
N LEU A 692 -21.09 21.74 13.96
CA LEU A 692 -20.83 23.17 13.97
C LEU A 692 -19.32 23.48 13.95
N GLU A 693 -18.53 22.77 14.73
CA GLU A 693 -17.06 22.91 14.74
C GLU A 693 -16.48 22.61 13.36
N GLN A 694 -16.88 21.49 12.76
CA GLN A 694 -16.39 21.07 11.45
C GLN A 694 -16.79 22.05 10.33
N LEU A 695 -18.02 22.56 10.33
CA LEU A 695 -18.46 23.51 9.31
C LEU A 695 -17.85 24.90 9.52
N ASN A 696 -17.55 25.30 10.75
CA ASN A 696 -16.76 26.49 11.02
C ASN A 696 -15.32 26.34 10.50
N LYS A 697 -14.70 25.16 10.67
CA LYS A 697 -13.39 24.85 10.07
C LYS A 697 -13.43 25.02 8.55
N VAL A 698 -14.46 24.49 7.88
CA VAL A 698 -14.65 24.66 6.42
C VAL A 698 -14.79 26.13 6.05
N ILE A 699 -15.69 26.88 6.70
CA ILE A 699 -15.96 28.28 6.33
C ILE A 699 -14.75 29.19 6.60
N ASN A 700 -14.05 28.98 7.72
CA ASN A 700 -12.91 29.83 8.11
C ASN A 700 -11.66 29.59 7.25
N ASN A 701 -11.45 28.37 6.76
CA ASN A 701 -10.29 28.01 5.93
C ASN A 701 -10.57 28.09 4.41
N THR A 702 -11.75 28.56 4.01
CA THR A 702 -12.11 28.72 2.58
C THR A 702 -12.21 30.17 2.17
N VAL A 703 -11.67 30.47 0.98
CA VAL A 703 -11.93 31.75 0.29
C VAL A 703 -13.41 31.87 -0.06
N GLU A 704 -13.92 33.10 -0.07
CA GLU A 704 -15.35 33.37 -0.26
C GLU A 704 -15.93 32.78 -1.56
N SER A 705 -15.13 32.74 -2.63
CA SER A 705 -15.50 32.15 -3.92
C SER A 705 -15.68 30.62 -3.90
N ALA A 706 -15.04 29.93 -2.96
CA ALA A 706 -15.10 28.46 -2.82
C ALA A 706 -16.20 27.99 -1.85
N ARG A 707 -16.80 28.91 -1.10
CA ARG A 707 -17.92 28.63 -0.19
C ARG A 707 -19.19 28.40 -1.00
N ASN A 708 -19.95 27.38 -0.63
CA ASN A 708 -21.21 27.08 -1.31
C ASN A 708 -22.39 27.14 -0.35
N LEU A 709 -23.60 27.07 -0.91
CA LEU A 709 -24.85 27.15 -0.13
C LEU A 709 -24.99 26.02 0.90
N HIS A 710 -24.38 24.85 0.66
CA HIS A 710 -24.51 23.70 1.56
C HIS A 710 -23.70 23.90 2.84
N ASP A 711 -22.57 24.60 2.78
CA ASP A 711 -21.72 24.91 3.93
C ASP A 711 -22.54 25.69 4.98
N TYR A 712 -23.18 26.78 4.55
CA TYR A 712 -24.01 27.62 5.41
C TYR A 712 -25.33 26.94 5.82
N ASN A 713 -26.05 26.30 4.88
CA ASN A 713 -27.32 25.64 5.23
C ASN A 713 -27.13 24.52 6.27
N ARG A 714 -26.07 23.71 6.16
CA ARG A 714 -25.79 22.66 7.16
C ARG A 714 -25.39 23.26 8.50
N ARG A 715 -24.65 24.38 8.50
CA ARG A 715 -24.27 25.08 9.74
C ARG A 715 -25.49 25.66 10.44
N ALA A 716 -26.42 26.23 9.68
CA ALA A 716 -27.70 26.70 10.21
C ALA A 716 -28.51 25.58 10.88
N LEU A 717 -28.59 24.41 10.25
CA LEU A 717 -29.27 23.25 10.84
C LEU A 717 -28.59 22.80 12.15
N ALA A 718 -27.26 22.81 12.21
CA ALA A 718 -26.52 22.50 13.44
C ALA A 718 -26.79 23.53 14.55
N LEU A 719 -26.80 24.82 14.22
CA LEU A 719 -27.14 25.90 15.15
C LEU A 719 -28.58 25.78 15.69
N GLN A 720 -29.54 25.45 14.81
CA GLN A 720 -30.93 25.21 15.19
C GLN A 720 -31.04 24.00 16.13
N GLY A 721 -30.34 22.90 15.82
CA GLY A 721 -30.25 21.72 16.68
C GLY A 721 -29.72 22.07 18.08
N ILE A 722 -28.59 22.77 18.18
CA ILE A 722 -28.03 23.21 19.48
C ILE A 722 -29.01 24.12 20.24
N ALA A 723 -29.71 25.00 19.53
CA ALA A 723 -30.69 25.91 20.12
C ALA A 723 -31.89 25.16 20.73
N ALA A 724 -32.25 23.98 20.23
CA ALA A 724 -33.31 23.14 20.80
C ALA A 724 -32.95 22.63 22.21
N PHE A 725 -31.66 22.34 22.46
CA PHE A 725 -31.14 21.88 23.76
C PHE A 725 -30.69 23.01 24.70
N THR A 726 -30.76 24.28 24.27
CA THR A 726 -30.26 25.41 25.05
C THR A 726 -31.32 25.98 25.98
N SER A 727 -31.07 25.93 27.30
CA SER A 727 -31.99 26.47 28.32
C SER A 727 -31.98 28.00 28.41
N SER A 728 -30.86 28.65 28.08
CA SER A 728 -30.74 30.11 28.14
C SER A 728 -31.49 30.76 26.97
N LYS A 729 -32.57 31.50 27.28
CA LYS A 729 -33.37 32.20 26.26
C LYS A 729 -32.54 33.15 25.40
N LYS A 730 -31.55 33.84 25.98
CA LYS A 730 -30.67 34.75 25.24
C LYS A 730 -29.80 33.98 24.24
N GLN A 731 -29.07 32.96 24.72
CA GLN A 731 -28.20 32.15 23.86
C GLN A 731 -29.00 31.44 22.76
N LYS A 732 -30.17 30.90 23.09
CA LYS A 732 -31.09 30.30 22.11
C LYS A 732 -31.46 31.30 21.01
N THR A 733 -31.81 32.53 21.39
CA THR A 733 -32.17 33.57 20.41
C THR A 733 -30.99 33.94 19.52
N ASP A 734 -29.80 34.05 20.09
CA ASP A 734 -28.58 34.41 19.36
C ASP A 734 -28.21 33.30 18.34
N LEU A 735 -28.23 32.02 18.75
CA LEU A 735 -28.00 30.88 17.86
C LEU A 735 -28.97 30.82 16.68
N LEU A 736 -30.27 31.05 16.93
CA LEU A 736 -31.30 31.01 15.87
C LEU A 736 -31.16 32.20 14.90
N ARG A 737 -30.68 33.37 15.37
CA ARG A 737 -30.37 34.50 14.49
C ARG A 737 -29.19 34.21 13.58
N ASP A 738 -28.14 33.60 14.12
CA ASP A 738 -26.98 33.17 13.33
C ASP A 738 -27.41 32.14 12.26
N ALA A 739 -28.29 31.20 12.64
CA ALA A 739 -28.85 30.23 11.70
C ALA A 739 -29.68 30.89 10.57
N ILE A 740 -30.49 31.91 10.89
CA ILE A 740 -31.23 32.70 9.87
C ILE A 740 -30.27 33.41 8.92
N SER A 741 -29.18 33.98 9.45
CA SER A 741 -28.15 34.65 8.65
C SER A 741 -27.56 33.67 7.62
N ASP A 742 -27.17 32.49 8.07
CA ASP A 742 -26.59 31.42 7.23
C ASP A 742 -27.53 30.94 6.12
N ILE A 743 -28.81 30.72 6.43
CA ILE A 743 -29.76 30.31 5.39
C ILE A 743 -30.03 31.46 4.43
N THR A 744 -30.04 32.71 4.90
CA THR A 744 -30.19 33.88 4.03
C THR A 744 -29.03 34.00 3.05
N ILE A 745 -27.79 33.76 3.49
CA ILE A 745 -26.63 33.65 2.60
C ILE A 745 -26.84 32.52 1.59
N SER A 746 -27.28 31.34 2.04
CA SER A 746 -27.55 30.18 1.18
C SER A 746 -28.60 30.47 0.09
N ILE A 747 -29.67 31.19 0.45
CA ILE A 747 -30.74 31.63 -0.47
C ILE A 747 -30.17 32.61 -1.50
N GLY A 748 -29.28 33.51 -1.10
CA GLY A 748 -28.60 34.44 -1.99
C GLY A 748 -27.70 33.74 -3.02
N LEU A 749 -27.01 32.67 -2.61
CA LEU A 749 -26.11 31.88 -3.47
C LEU A 749 -26.86 30.96 -4.45
N LYS A 750 -28.06 30.49 -4.09
CA LYS A 750 -28.85 29.58 -4.95
C LYS A 750 -29.62 30.37 -6.02
N LYS A 751 -29.59 29.93 -7.28
CA LYS A 751 -30.33 30.60 -8.38
C LYS A 751 -31.80 30.16 -8.50
N THR A 752 -32.08 28.86 -8.41
CA THR A 752 -33.43 28.27 -8.58
C THR A 752 -33.66 27.12 -7.59
N LYS A 753 -34.93 26.68 -7.44
CA LYS A 753 -35.33 25.56 -6.57
C LYS A 753 -34.93 25.80 -5.11
N LYS A 754 -35.38 26.91 -4.56
CA LYS A 754 -35.01 27.34 -3.21
C LYS A 754 -35.89 26.77 -2.10
N ASN A 755 -36.85 25.89 -2.45
CA ASN A 755 -37.83 25.28 -1.54
C ASN A 755 -37.23 24.85 -0.20
N ILE A 756 -36.24 23.94 -0.21
CA ILE A 756 -35.61 23.44 1.03
C ILE A 756 -35.03 24.55 1.90
N LEU A 757 -34.41 25.58 1.30
CA LEU A 757 -33.81 26.68 2.05
C LEU A 757 -34.88 27.57 2.69
N TYR A 758 -35.96 27.88 1.96
CA TYR A 758 -37.09 28.62 2.52
C TYR A 758 -37.77 27.82 3.63
N HIS A 759 -37.99 26.53 3.44
CA HIS A 759 -38.55 25.66 4.46
C HIS A 759 -37.71 25.66 5.75
N ASN A 760 -36.39 25.48 5.63
CA ASN A 760 -35.48 25.47 6.78
C ASN A 760 -35.49 26.81 7.53
N ARG A 761 -35.47 27.95 6.81
CA ARG A 761 -35.53 29.28 7.46
C ARG A 761 -36.89 29.56 8.11
N GLY A 762 -37.97 29.14 7.47
CA GLY A 762 -39.33 29.18 8.02
C GLY A 762 -39.43 28.41 9.34
N SER A 763 -38.83 27.22 9.42
CA SER A 763 -38.77 26.44 10.67
C SER A 763 -38.02 27.18 11.79
N ILE A 764 -36.92 27.86 11.48
CA ILE A 764 -36.17 28.63 12.49
C ILE A 764 -36.96 29.86 12.96
N TYR A 765 -37.70 30.52 12.08
CA TYR A 765 -38.61 31.60 12.45
C TYR A 765 -39.72 31.11 13.40
N LEU A 766 -40.23 29.90 13.22
CA LEU A 766 -41.16 29.28 14.17
C LEU A 766 -40.52 29.07 15.54
N ASP A 767 -39.26 28.61 15.60
CA ASP A 767 -38.54 28.42 16.87
C ASP A 767 -38.31 29.75 17.63
N LEU A 768 -38.19 30.86 16.89
CA LEU A 768 -38.17 32.23 17.41
C LEU A 768 -39.55 32.81 17.74
N LYS A 769 -40.64 32.07 17.46
CA LYS A 769 -42.04 32.53 17.56
C LYS A 769 -42.36 33.72 16.66
N ASN A 770 -41.66 33.86 15.53
CA ASN A 770 -41.97 34.85 14.50
C ASN A 770 -42.84 34.20 13.41
N GLU A 771 -44.13 34.08 13.69
CA GLU A 771 -45.08 33.32 12.86
C GLU A 771 -45.34 33.98 11.50
N GLN A 772 -45.20 35.30 11.40
CA GLN A 772 -45.36 36.04 10.14
C GLN A 772 -44.25 35.70 9.13
N GLU A 773 -42.99 35.81 9.56
CA GLU A 773 -41.86 35.45 8.68
C GLU A 773 -41.82 33.95 8.38
N ALA A 774 -42.23 33.11 9.33
CA ALA A 774 -42.35 31.67 9.12
C ALA A 774 -43.34 31.33 8.00
N VAL A 775 -44.57 31.86 8.05
CA VAL A 775 -45.58 31.57 7.01
C VAL A 775 -45.17 32.15 5.66
N ASN A 776 -44.51 33.31 5.66
CA ASN A 776 -43.96 33.95 4.46
C ASN A 776 -42.92 33.07 3.74
N ASP A 777 -42.05 32.40 4.50
CA ASP A 777 -41.05 31.46 3.98
C ASP A 777 -41.65 30.12 3.56
N PHE A 778 -42.61 29.56 4.31
CA PHE A 778 -43.29 28.33 3.86
C PHE A 778 -44.06 28.52 2.56
N ILE A 779 -44.71 29.68 2.36
CA ILE A 779 -45.32 30.04 1.08
C ILE A 779 -44.26 30.13 -0.02
N ALA A 780 -43.13 30.77 0.24
CA ALA A 780 -42.05 30.84 -0.74
C ALA A 780 -41.49 29.45 -1.10
N SER A 781 -41.47 28.52 -0.13
CA SER A 781 -41.09 27.13 -0.35
C SER A 781 -42.08 26.40 -1.25
N GLU A 782 -43.36 26.48 -0.91
CA GLU A 782 -44.46 25.81 -1.63
C GLU A 782 -44.59 26.30 -3.09
N LEU A 783 -44.39 27.59 -3.32
CA LEU A 783 -44.42 28.18 -4.67
C LEU A 783 -43.20 27.79 -5.54
N GLU A 784 -42.10 27.34 -4.95
CA GLU A 784 -40.94 26.81 -5.68
C GLU A 784 -41.09 25.32 -5.99
N SER A 785 -41.63 24.54 -5.06
CA SER A 785 -41.92 23.11 -5.21
C SER A 785 -43.02 22.72 -4.24
N SER A 786 -44.15 22.24 -4.76
CA SER A 786 -45.28 21.84 -3.94
C SER A 786 -44.95 20.57 -3.16
N GLU A 787 -45.04 20.64 -1.83
CA GLU A 787 -44.77 19.53 -0.91
C GLU A 787 -45.85 19.46 0.17
N GLU A 788 -46.49 18.29 0.33
CA GLU A 788 -47.59 18.08 1.28
C GLU A 788 -47.22 18.48 2.73
N LEU A 789 -45.98 18.20 3.13
CA LEU A 789 -45.43 18.62 4.42
C LEU A 789 -45.49 20.14 4.59
N THR A 790 -45.04 20.92 3.60
CA THR A 790 -44.99 22.39 3.66
C THR A 790 -46.40 22.98 3.75
N ILE A 791 -47.36 22.44 3.00
CA ILE A 791 -48.78 22.82 3.09
C ILE A 791 -49.32 22.61 4.52
N SER A 792 -48.98 21.49 5.17
CA SER A 792 -49.43 21.23 6.54
C SER A 792 -48.89 22.24 7.57
N TYR A 793 -47.67 22.75 7.38
CA TYR A 793 -47.12 23.82 8.23
C TYR A 793 -47.85 25.14 8.00
N ILE A 794 -48.17 25.47 6.74
CA ILE A 794 -48.95 26.67 6.40
C ILE A 794 -50.34 26.58 7.03
N GLU A 795 -51.04 25.46 6.86
CA GLU A 795 -52.38 25.23 7.44
C GLU A 795 -52.37 25.46 8.96
N LYS A 796 -51.42 24.84 9.67
CA LYS A 796 -51.30 25.00 11.12
C LYS A 796 -51.07 26.45 11.56
N LEU A 797 -50.38 27.27 10.75
CA LEU A 797 -50.09 28.66 11.08
C LEU A 797 -51.27 29.59 10.81
N ILE A 798 -51.87 29.48 9.62
CA ILE A 798 -53.02 30.32 9.25
C ILE A 798 -54.22 30.07 10.15
N MET A 799 -54.31 28.88 10.75
CA MET A 799 -55.36 28.54 11.71
C MET A 799 -55.25 29.24 13.07
N LYS A 800 -54.09 29.82 13.43
CA LYS A 800 -53.88 30.39 14.77
C LYS A 800 -54.57 31.74 14.97
N THR A 801 -54.43 32.65 14.02
CA THR A 801 -55.03 34.00 14.10
C THR A 801 -55.39 34.56 12.73
N PRO A 802 -56.46 35.40 12.63
CA PRO A 802 -56.80 36.07 11.38
C PRO A 802 -55.67 36.94 10.82
N SER A 803 -54.84 37.54 11.68
CA SER A 803 -53.69 38.35 11.26
C SER A 803 -52.64 37.54 10.48
N ILE A 804 -52.34 36.31 10.92
CA ILE A 804 -51.40 35.42 10.21
C ILE A 804 -51.99 34.97 8.88
N TYR A 805 -53.30 34.69 8.84
CA TYR A 805 -54.00 34.37 7.59
C TYR A 805 -53.91 35.54 6.57
N LEU A 806 -54.18 36.77 7.01
CA LEU A 806 -54.08 37.96 6.14
C LEU A 806 -52.66 38.14 5.59
N HIS A 807 -51.65 37.93 6.42
CA HIS A 807 -50.25 38.01 6.00
C HIS A 807 -49.89 36.90 4.99
N ALA A 808 -50.37 35.68 5.23
CA ALA A 808 -50.20 34.55 4.31
C ALA A 808 -50.86 34.82 2.95
N LEU A 809 -52.09 35.34 2.95
CA LEU A 809 -52.81 35.70 1.73
C LEU A 809 -52.06 36.77 0.93
N SER A 810 -51.60 37.85 1.58
CA SER A 810 -50.79 38.89 0.93
C SER A 810 -49.51 38.31 0.33
N SER A 811 -48.76 37.51 1.10
CA SER A 811 -47.51 36.89 0.66
C SER A 811 -47.72 35.96 -0.55
N TYR A 812 -48.78 35.15 -0.55
CA TYR A 812 -49.14 34.29 -1.68
C TYR A 812 -49.41 35.11 -2.94
N VAL A 813 -50.24 36.15 -2.84
CA VAL A 813 -50.60 37.00 -3.99
C VAL A 813 -49.40 37.79 -4.53
N GLU A 814 -48.53 38.28 -3.66
CA GLU A 814 -47.32 39.01 -4.07
C GLU A 814 -46.29 38.12 -4.77
N LYS A 815 -46.17 36.85 -4.35
CA LYS A 815 -45.14 35.93 -4.85
C LYS A 815 -45.60 35.05 -6.01
N LYS A 816 -46.91 34.82 -6.16
CA LYS A 816 -47.46 33.99 -7.24
C LYS A 816 -47.21 34.63 -8.61
N ASN A 817 -46.85 33.81 -9.60
CA ASN A 817 -46.74 34.22 -11.00
C ASN A 817 -46.87 33.00 -11.91
N SER A 818 -46.84 33.22 -13.23
CA SER A 818 -47.02 32.16 -14.23
C SER A 818 -46.03 30.99 -14.16
N LYS A 819 -44.93 31.11 -13.42
CA LYS A 819 -43.93 30.04 -13.20
C LYS A 819 -43.86 29.53 -11.75
N LYS A 820 -44.55 30.18 -10.81
CA LYS A 820 -44.53 29.86 -9.37
C LYS A 820 -45.94 29.98 -8.84
N ASP A 821 -46.67 28.89 -8.89
CA ASP A 821 -48.05 28.80 -8.44
C ASP A 821 -48.30 27.42 -7.83
N SER A 822 -49.18 27.33 -6.83
CA SER A 822 -49.56 26.07 -6.18
C SER A 822 -51.07 26.03 -6.01
N LYS A 823 -51.71 25.15 -6.77
CA LYS A 823 -53.17 24.98 -6.70
C LYS A 823 -53.62 24.52 -5.32
N ALA A 824 -52.84 23.63 -4.70
CA ALA A 824 -53.14 23.14 -3.36
C ALA A 824 -53.04 24.24 -2.29
N LEU A 825 -52.08 25.16 -2.42
CA LEU A 825 -51.99 26.34 -1.56
C LEU A 825 -53.15 27.31 -1.79
N GLU A 826 -53.52 27.55 -3.05
CA GLU A 826 -54.67 28.38 -3.41
C GLU A 826 -55.96 27.85 -2.78
N ASP A 827 -56.23 26.56 -2.95
CA ASP A 827 -57.44 25.91 -2.45
C ASP A 827 -57.47 25.90 -0.91
N LEU A 828 -56.33 25.72 -0.25
CA LEU A 828 -56.20 25.82 1.20
C LEU A 828 -56.55 27.24 1.69
N LEU A 829 -55.98 28.27 1.05
CA LEU A 829 -56.22 29.67 1.42
C LEU A 829 -57.68 30.08 1.18
N ARG A 830 -58.32 29.64 0.08
CA ARG A 830 -59.74 29.87 -0.20
C ARG A 830 -60.64 29.20 0.84
N LYS A 831 -60.43 27.90 1.07
CA LYS A 831 -61.20 27.11 2.04
C LYS A 831 -61.16 27.71 3.43
N TYR A 832 -59.98 28.10 3.91
CA TYR A 832 -59.84 28.66 5.26
C TYR A 832 -60.28 30.13 5.34
N GLY A 833 -60.06 30.90 4.26
CA GLY A 833 -60.55 32.27 4.13
C GLY A 833 -62.06 32.38 4.22
N ALA A 834 -62.78 31.53 3.48
CA ALA A 834 -64.25 31.46 3.52
C ALA A 834 -64.79 31.13 4.93
N LYS A 835 -64.05 30.36 5.72
CA LYS A 835 -64.39 30.07 7.11
C LYS A 835 -64.13 31.26 8.04
N LEU A 836 -63.04 32.01 7.81
CA LEU A 836 -62.68 33.17 8.64
C LEU A 836 -63.50 34.43 8.30
N SER A 837 -63.95 34.59 7.05
CA SER A 837 -64.68 35.78 6.59
C SER A 837 -66.06 35.93 7.24
N THR A 838 -66.65 34.84 7.77
CA THR A 838 -67.89 34.89 8.56
C THR A 838 -67.70 35.51 9.95
N GLU A 839 -66.46 35.54 10.44
CA GLU A 839 -66.11 35.99 11.80
C GLU A 839 -65.19 37.23 11.80
N SER A 840 -64.60 37.61 10.66
CA SER A 840 -63.70 38.76 10.51
C SER A 840 -63.97 39.55 9.22
N LEU A 841 -64.44 40.79 9.40
CA LEU A 841 -64.66 41.76 8.31
C LEU A 841 -63.38 42.08 7.52
N GLU A 842 -62.23 42.07 8.18
CA GLU A 842 -60.92 42.34 7.55
C GLU A 842 -60.51 41.21 6.59
N VAL A 843 -60.80 39.95 6.95
CA VAL A 843 -60.55 38.79 6.09
C VAL A 843 -61.49 38.80 4.89
N ALA A 844 -62.76 39.14 5.08
CA ALA A 844 -63.72 39.27 3.99
C ALA A 844 -63.28 40.33 2.96
N ALA A 845 -62.86 41.50 3.43
CA ALA A 845 -62.36 42.57 2.56
C ALA A 845 -61.08 42.18 1.79
N ALA A 846 -60.16 41.46 2.43
CA ALA A 846 -58.93 41.01 1.78
C ALA A 846 -59.19 39.95 0.69
N LEU A 847 -60.12 39.02 0.92
CA LEU A 847 -60.50 38.01 -0.09
C LEU A 847 -61.09 38.66 -1.33
N GLU A 848 -61.98 39.64 -1.16
CA GLU A 848 -62.58 40.42 -2.25
C GLU A 848 -61.51 41.24 -3.00
N GLN A 849 -60.63 41.93 -2.26
CA GLN A 849 -59.53 42.71 -2.84
C GLN A 849 -58.60 41.87 -3.73
N TYR A 850 -58.32 40.64 -3.32
CA TYR A 850 -57.39 39.75 -4.02
C TYR A 850 -58.06 38.76 -4.99
N GLY A 851 -59.38 38.86 -5.21
CA GLY A 851 -60.14 37.97 -6.11
C GLY A 851 -60.11 36.50 -5.67
N MET A 852 -60.07 36.28 -4.35
CA MET A 852 -60.04 34.96 -3.71
C MET A 852 -61.33 34.62 -2.97
N ASP A 853 -62.38 35.42 -3.14
CA ASP A 853 -63.73 35.06 -2.74
C ASP A 853 -64.27 33.95 -3.67
N ASP A 854 -64.98 32.99 -3.10
CA ASP A 854 -65.79 32.09 -3.91
C ASP A 854 -67.06 32.87 -4.25
N GLN A 855 -67.09 33.52 -5.41
CA GLN A 855 -68.36 33.96 -5.98
C GLN A 855 -69.22 32.72 -6.17
N VAL A 856 -70.25 32.58 -5.33
CA VAL A 856 -71.40 31.73 -5.61
C VAL A 856 -71.91 32.16 -6.98
N GLN A 857 -71.60 31.39 -8.03
CA GLN A 857 -72.35 31.41 -9.28
C GLN A 857 -73.77 30.94 -8.94
N ASN A 858 -74.60 31.87 -8.49
CA ASN A 858 -76.04 31.74 -8.59
C ASN A 858 -76.37 31.82 -10.09
N ASN A 859 -76.54 30.66 -10.72
CA ASN A 859 -77.32 30.54 -11.93
C ASN A 859 -78.78 30.86 -11.59
N GLU A 860 -79.13 32.15 -11.64
CA GLU A 860 -80.50 32.59 -11.91
C GLU A 860 -80.46 33.43 -13.20
N ASN A 861 -80.83 32.79 -14.31
CA ASN A 861 -81.45 33.44 -15.46
C ASN A 861 -82.55 32.50 -15.95
N GLU A 862 -83.80 32.83 -15.60
CA GLU A 862 -84.96 32.72 -16.49
C GLU A 862 -84.63 33.52 -17.79
N GLU A 863 -85.02 33.20 -19.02
CA GLU A 863 -86.31 32.72 -19.54
C GLU A 863 -86.14 31.94 -20.87
N ILE A 864 -87.21 31.18 -21.18
CA ILE A 864 -87.64 30.43 -22.39
C ILE A 864 -87.26 28.94 -22.44
#